data_AF-A0A8H5TXI6-F1
#
_entry.id   AF-A0A8H5TXI6-F1
#
_cell.length_a   1.000
_cell.length_b   1.000
_cell.length_c   1.000
_cell.angle_alpha   90.00
_cell.angle_beta   90.00
_cell.angle_gamma   90.00
#
_symmetry.space_group_name_H-M   'P 1'
#
loop_
_entity.id
_entity.type
_entity.pdbx_description
1 polymer ?
#
loop_
_entity_poly.entity_id
_entity_poly.type
_entity_poly.pdbx_seq_one_letter_code
_entity_poly.pdbx_strand_id
1 'polypeptide(L)'
;MQFKTLFTASLLSGLAFAAPSEKATKSCEKTFDLVALRSASDIHFTRFSASQGGFQLGLPEDKQKAKCKGDSHGIANFRIKDGELYLYNTGKEQQKVYTDRSGMGQGVLQYSSKGSISKNAESKGWKVTKSGDLVFGKDNASFIACPNGPDKSWNVWVYVGNDRPGYSEKECLGFTARVDYLKEDDLIKNISKSRACEADSAADRVFSATSRHEVRVFIELLAHNCAVIAFTFEEIAKVRRVEQNETGDAITFTEVVLPSEAWFGVWWDTLDSVAYTYTHHDLYGRAMIIFWVIVIAIGVVNHAIYQIVNLQIVRNHSPKYGGQLWNLYSWTIGRINVPATFGNRCAQKVGWGTVPPRLQSLTLFAFLLLNIALSIHGYRIVPVNMYFPSKEKQILRYVSDRTGIISFANFPLIWLFGMRNNLLMWLTGWDFGTYNNFHRWVARISTAQAIVHSVGYTLLIFREGGWDYYVFWWSYMFWWVGEIATIVMSLLVGASFYWIRRQQYELFLVVHIIMSIIVLATMLAHVSIFEGEYDVFFWVPCFIWVGDRVFRVLRIAAFNPKLWNTWATSVYHPTSNIVRLVIPWSSSLYKPAPGTYYYVHVLNGPRCWESHPFTVAAVTEEGQGDSKLLGEQVPLLENNPTDQGLDTVDPQDIGTESRTMTFLIRPYDGFTSRLRDAASAQWPRNVPQRVLVDGPYGHTQPLHLFDNVVFVVGGSGIVVPLSYLQVLTGPTAPRSVKIHWAVREPAFALDVLKTDIADALGSANLSIDIHLTTHTPQDELSDWPSQVTLQRGRIDASSVVRNGSEKTNGESLAVVACGPAQMADDARKTVADLLRNGVMKIEYFEESFQW
;
A
#
# COMPACT_ATOMS: atom_id res chain seq x y z
N MET A 1 15.84 -25.02 23.85
CA MET A 1 16.22 -25.67 22.57
C MET A 1 16.05 -24.67 21.45
N GLN A 2 17.06 -24.57 20.59
CA GLN A 2 17.22 -23.54 19.55
C GLN A 2 16.21 -23.73 18.42
N PHE A 3 15.35 -22.74 18.16
CA PHE A 3 14.74 -22.56 16.84
C PHE A 3 15.34 -21.31 16.20
N LYS A 4 16.14 -21.55 15.16
CA LYS A 4 16.84 -20.52 14.39
C LYS A 4 15.85 -19.73 13.55
N THR A 5 16.02 -18.42 13.66
CA THR A 5 15.40 -17.33 12.94
C THR A 5 15.58 -17.48 11.43
N LEU A 6 14.48 -17.56 10.69
CA LEU A 6 14.41 -17.41 9.23
C LEU A 6 13.32 -16.37 8.97
N PHE A 7 13.70 -15.10 8.84
CA PHE A 7 12.95 -14.02 8.17
C PHE A 7 13.77 -12.72 8.35
N THR A 8 14.69 -12.44 7.43
CA THR A 8 15.32 -11.12 7.24
C THR A 8 16.04 -11.08 5.89
N ALA A 9 15.34 -10.60 4.86
CA ALA A 9 15.82 -9.99 3.62
C ALA A 9 14.55 -9.79 2.78
N SER A 10 14.04 -8.59 2.54
CA SER A 10 14.68 -7.54 1.76
C SER A 10 13.95 -6.21 1.98
N LEU A 11 14.58 -5.28 2.70
CA LEU A 11 14.20 -3.87 2.76
C LEU A 11 15.37 -3.15 3.41
N LEU A 12 16.33 -2.71 2.59
CA LEU A 12 17.32 -1.66 2.86
C LEU A 12 18.42 -1.68 1.80
N SER A 13 18.17 -0.98 0.69
CA SER A 13 19.18 -0.18 -0.01
C SER A 13 18.38 0.94 -0.65
N GLY A 14 18.59 2.22 -0.40
CA GLY A 14 19.77 2.92 0.10
C GLY A 14 19.90 4.15 -0.79
N LEU A 15 19.08 5.17 -0.51
CA LEU A 15 19.23 6.50 -1.08
C LEU A 15 20.60 7.05 -0.65
N ALA A 16 21.56 7.05 -1.56
CA ALA A 16 22.81 7.78 -1.42
C ALA A 16 22.89 8.80 -2.56
N PHE A 17 22.61 10.07 -2.25
CA PHE A 17 22.98 11.19 -3.10
C PHE A 17 24.51 11.31 -3.09
N ALA A 18 25.15 11.11 -4.24
CA ALA A 18 26.56 11.40 -4.43
C ALA A 18 26.71 12.81 -5.03
N ALA A 19 27.41 13.69 -4.32
CA ALA A 19 27.91 14.97 -4.84
C ALA A 19 28.98 14.72 -5.92
N PRO A 20 29.15 15.62 -6.91
CA PRO A 20 30.13 15.42 -7.98
C PRO A 20 31.56 15.62 -7.46
N SER A 21 32.38 14.58 -7.60
CA SER A 21 33.83 14.64 -7.37
C SER A 21 34.54 15.12 -8.64
N GLU A 22 35.39 16.12 -8.48
CA GLU A 22 36.36 16.57 -9.49
C GLU A 22 37.42 15.50 -9.84
N LYS A 23 37.85 15.53 -11.11
CA LYS A 23 39.12 15.07 -11.72
C LYS A 23 39.38 13.56 -11.91
N ALA A 24 39.54 13.16 -13.17
CA ALA A 24 40.86 12.89 -13.78
C ALA A 24 40.70 12.39 -15.23
N THR A 25 41.21 13.15 -16.19
CA THR A 25 41.33 12.75 -17.60
C THR A 25 42.35 11.62 -17.76
N LYS A 26 41.87 10.39 -17.96
CA LYS A 26 42.65 9.26 -18.51
C LYS A 26 42.28 9.09 -19.97
N SER A 27 43.26 9.05 -20.88
CA SER A 27 43.04 8.73 -22.29
C SER A 27 42.37 7.36 -22.41
N CYS A 28 41.15 7.34 -22.93
CA CYS A 28 40.40 6.12 -23.16
C CYS A 28 40.88 5.47 -24.46
N GLU A 29 41.33 4.22 -24.37
CA GLU A 29 41.61 3.41 -25.56
C GLU A 29 40.27 3.05 -26.22
N LYS A 30 40.15 3.28 -27.54
CA LYS A 30 38.89 3.16 -28.30
C LYS A 30 38.49 1.69 -28.52
N THR A 31 37.22 1.39 -28.27
CA THR A 31 36.59 0.09 -28.57
C THR A 31 35.90 0.15 -29.94
N PHE A 32 35.84 -0.96 -30.66
CA PHE A 32 35.24 -1.05 -32.00
C PHE A 32 34.68 -2.44 -32.30
N ASP A 33 33.74 -2.57 -33.23
CA ASP A 33 33.36 -3.85 -33.85
C ASP A 33 33.93 -3.95 -35.28
N LEU A 34 33.67 -5.09 -35.94
CA LEU A 34 34.22 -5.40 -37.26
C LEU A 34 33.11 -5.80 -38.23
N VAL A 35 33.14 -5.19 -39.43
CA VAL A 35 32.21 -5.46 -40.53
C VAL A 35 32.98 -6.03 -41.72
N ALA A 36 32.50 -7.14 -42.28
CA ALA A 36 33.09 -7.76 -43.45
C ALA A 36 32.66 -7.04 -44.75
N LEU A 37 33.64 -6.58 -45.53
CA LEU A 37 33.44 -5.93 -46.82
C LEU A 37 33.93 -6.83 -47.95
N ARG A 38 32.99 -7.52 -48.60
CA ARG A 38 33.17 -8.18 -49.90
C ARG A 38 31.90 -8.07 -50.75
N SER A 39 31.87 -7.16 -51.72
CA SER A 39 30.69 -6.93 -52.57
C SER A 39 30.22 -8.20 -53.28
N ALA A 40 28.91 -8.31 -53.53
CA ALA A 40 28.28 -9.44 -54.22
C ALA A 40 28.55 -10.82 -53.56
N SER A 41 28.57 -10.88 -52.23
CA SER A 41 28.68 -12.13 -51.47
C SER A 41 27.84 -12.09 -50.20
N ASP A 42 27.42 -13.26 -49.71
CA ASP A 42 26.57 -13.41 -48.50
C ASP A 42 27.24 -12.92 -47.21
N ILE A 43 28.56 -12.67 -47.25
CA ILE A 43 29.31 -12.14 -46.11
C ILE A 43 29.40 -10.60 -46.13
N HIS A 44 28.92 -9.91 -47.18
CA HIS A 44 28.96 -8.46 -47.24
C HIS A 44 28.11 -7.84 -46.13
N PHE A 45 28.67 -6.88 -45.40
CA PHE A 45 28.05 -6.20 -44.23
C PHE A 45 27.72 -7.11 -43.05
N THR A 46 28.20 -8.34 -43.04
CA THR A 46 28.08 -9.21 -41.86
C THR A 46 29.09 -8.80 -40.80
N ARG A 47 28.67 -8.80 -39.53
CA ARG A 47 29.53 -8.49 -38.38
C ARG A 47 30.19 -9.75 -37.82
N PHE A 48 31.32 -9.56 -37.16
CA PHE A 48 32.04 -10.63 -36.49
C PHE A 48 31.27 -11.08 -35.24
N SER A 49 31.00 -12.38 -35.15
CA SER A 49 30.52 -13.05 -33.95
C SER A 49 31.63 -13.89 -33.35
N ALA A 50 31.65 -14.04 -32.03
CA ALA A 50 32.61 -14.88 -31.32
C ALA A 50 31.92 -16.12 -30.74
N SER A 51 32.31 -17.31 -31.19
CA SER A 51 31.76 -18.57 -30.70
C SER A 51 32.78 -19.70 -30.76
N GLN A 52 32.70 -20.63 -29.81
CA GLN A 52 33.55 -21.84 -29.74
C GLN A 52 35.06 -21.57 -29.79
N GLY A 53 35.52 -20.41 -29.30
CA GLY A 53 36.95 -20.04 -29.29
C GLY A 53 37.47 -19.44 -30.59
N GLY A 54 36.62 -19.24 -31.60
CA GLY A 54 36.95 -18.61 -32.88
C GLY A 54 35.92 -17.54 -33.31
N PHE A 55 36.08 -17.03 -34.52
CA PHE A 55 35.24 -15.96 -35.07
C PHE A 55 34.45 -16.43 -36.29
N GLN A 56 33.19 -16.02 -36.38
CA GLN A 56 32.28 -16.38 -37.46
C GLN A 56 31.56 -15.16 -38.05
N LEU A 57 31.13 -15.28 -39.30
CA LEU A 57 30.24 -14.34 -39.98
C LEU A 57 28.89 -15.00 -40.27
N GLY A 58 27.80 -14.29 -40.01
CA GLY A 58 26.43 -14.78 -40.23
C GLY A 58 25.99 -15.85 -39.22
N LEU A 59 26.55 -15.85 -38.01
CA LEU A 59 26.08 -16.72 -36.92
C LEU A 59 24.79 -16.14 -36.31
N PRO A 60 23.73 -16.94 -36.09
CA PRO A 60 22.50 -16.47 -35.43
C PRO A 60 22.78 -15.91 -34.03
N GLU A 61 22.06 -14.85 -33.65
CA GLU A 61 22.30 -14.10 -32.40
C GLU A 61 22.22 -14.99 -31.14
N ASP A 62 21.30 -15.96 -31.12
CA ASP A 62 21.10 -16.89 -30.00
C ASP A 62 22.21 -17.96 -29.87
N LYS A 63 23.14 -18.02 -30.83
CA LYS A 63 24.23 -19.02 -30.90
C LYS A 63 25.62 -18.45 -30.62
N GLN A 64 25.74 -17.15 -30.35
CA GLN A 64 27.01 -16.55 -29.92
C GLN A 64 27.35 -16.98 -28.47
N LYS A 65 28.19 -18.01 -28.31
CA LYS A 65 28.56 -18.58 -26.99
C LYS A 65 29.82 -17.94 -26.38
N ALA A 66 30.22 -16.75 -26.81
CA ALA A 66 31.30 -16.03 -26.15
C ALA A 66 30.88 -15.61 -24.73
N LYS A 67 31.78 -15.80 -23.75
CA LYS A 67 31.57 -15.35 -22.35
C LYS A 67 31.72 -13.82 -22.26
N CYS A 68 30.82 -13.08 -22.88
CA CYS A 68 30.65 -11.65 -22.68
C CYS A 68 29.56 -11.45 -21.62
N LYS A 69 29.81 -10.63 -20.59
CA LYS A 69 28.83 -10.38 -19.52
C LYS A 69 28.02 -9.14 -19.90
N GLY A 70 26.73 -9.29 -20.22
CA GLY A 70 25.83 -8.23 -20.73
C GLY A 70 25.07 -8.71 -21.97
N ASP A 71 23.96 -8.06 -22.33
CA ASP A 71 23.12 -8.45 -23.48
C ASP A 71 23.95 -8.49 -24.77
N SER A 72 24.20 -9.69 -25.28
CA SER A 72 25.02 -9.89 -26.49
C SER A 72 24.11 -9.94 -27.71
N HIS A 73 24.01 -8.84 -28.45
CA HIS A 73 23.29 -8.74 -29.73
C HIS A 73 24.02 -9.45 -30.91
N GLY A 74 24.58 -10.65 -30.70
CA GLY A 74 25.21 -11.41 -31.78
C GLY A 74 26.57 -10.88 -32.29
N ILE A 75 27.11 -9.78 -31.74
CA ILE A 75 28.30 -9.07 -32.24
C ILE A 75 29.49 -9.16 -31.25
N ALA A 76 30.71 -9.29 -31.77
CA ALA A 76 31.95 -9.25 -31.01
C ALA A 76 32.59 -7.85 -31.03
N ASN A 77 32.86 -7.30 -29.84
CA ASN A 77 33.53 -6.01 -29.68
C ASN A 77 35.01 -6.20 -29.34
N PHE A 78 35.85 -5.32 -29.86
CA PHE A 78 37.31 -5.41 -29.79
C PHE A 78 37.96 -4.14 -29.26
N ARG A 79 39.15 -4.29 -28.70
CA ARG A 79 40.04 -3.20 -28.31
C ARG A 79 41.48 -3.59 -28.63
N ILE A 80 42.25 -2.66 -29.17
CA ILE A 80 43.69 -2.85 -29.40
C ILE A 80 44.46 -2.16 -28.28
N LYS A 81 45.38 -2.91 -27.66
CA LYS A 81 46.31 -2.39 -26.67
C LYS A 81 47.70 -2.96 -26.94
N ASP A 82 48.70 -2.09 -27.08
CA ASP A 82 50.11 -2.46 -27.32
C ASP A 82 50.32 -3.42 -28.52
N GLY A 83 49.52 -3.24 -29.60
CA GLY A 83 49.56 -4.09 -30.80
C GLY A 83 48.92 -5.47 -30.64
N GLU A 84 48.19 -5.68 -29.54
CA GLU A 84 47.45 -6.90 -29.22
C GLU A 84 45.95 -6.62 -29.26
N LEU A 85 45.15 -7.57 -29.76
CA LEU A 85 43.71 -7.45 -29.90
C LEU A 85 43.02 -8.23 -28.78
N TYR A 86 42.09 -7.56 -28.09
CA TYR A 86 41.32 -8.12 -26.99
C TYR A 86 39.83 -8.04 -27.29
N LEU A 87 39.08 -9.06 -26.86
CA LEU A 87 37.62 -8.96 -26.79
C LEU A 87 37.24 -8.06 -25.62
N TYR A 88 36.37 -7.09 -25.88
CA TYR A 88 35.93 -6.11 -24.90
C TYR A 88 34.83 -6.68 -23.99
N ASN A 89 35.05 -6.69 -22.67
CA ASN A 89 34.11 -7.13 -21.64
C ASN A 89 34.28 -6.28 -20.36
N THR A 90 33.21 -6.00 -19.62
CA THR A 90 33.20 -5.28 -18.32
C THR A 90 33.58 -6.17 -17.11
N GLY A 91 34.06 -7.39 -17.34
CA GLY A 91 34.55 -8.34 -16.32
C GLY A 91 36.06 -8.26 -16.03
N LYS A 92 36.51 -8.99 -14.99
CA LYS A 92 37.93 -9.04 -14.56
C LYS A 92 38.84 -9.91 -15.46
N GLU A 93 38.29 -10.73 -16.35
CA GLU A 93 39.04 -11.63 -17.25
C GLU A 93 38.99 -11.09 -18.69
N GLN A 94 40.12 -10.65 -19.24
CA GLN A 94 40.23 -10.20 -20.64
C GLN A 94 40.57 -11.39 -21.55
N GLN A 95 39.83 -11.56 -22.64
CA GLN A 95 40.10 -12.61 -23.63
C GLN A 95 40.97 -12.06 -24.75
N LYS A 96 42.10 -12.72 -25.00
CA LYS A 96 43.12 -12.27 -25.95
C LYS A 96 42.98 -13.00 -27.28
N VAL A 97 43.00 -12.26 -28.38
CA VAL A 97 42.94 -12.80 -29.74
C VAL A 97 44.36 -13.13 -30.23
N TYR A 98 44.49 -14.27 -30.88
CA TYR A 98 45.74 -14.74 -31.45
C TYR A 98 45.50 -15.41 -32.80
N THR A 99 46.57 -15.50 -33.60
CA THR A 99 46.56 -16.26 -34.85
C THR A 99 47.80 -17.16 -34.96
N ASP A 100 47.72 -18.29 -35.65
CA ASP A 100 48.87 -19.15 -35.95
C ASP A 100 49.08 -19.21 -37.45
N ARG A 101 50.07 -18.45 -37.95
CA ARG A 101 50.41 -18.37 -39.38
C ARG A 101 51.42 -19.44 -39.82
N SER A 102 51.75 -20.41 -38.96
CA SER A 102 52.61 -21.54 -39.36
C SER A 102 51.92 -22.44 -40.38
N GLY A 103 52.68 -23.28 -41.09
CA GLY A 103 52.09 -24.24 -42.03
C GLY A 103 51.07 -25.20 -41.38
N MET A 104 51.17 -25.46 -40.08
CA MET A 104 50.19 -26.25 -39.32
C MET A 104 48.98 -25.41 -38.86
N GLY A 105 49.18 -24.13 -38.54
CA GLY A 105 48.12 -23.23 -38.08
C GLY A 105 47.27 -22.62 -39.20
N GLN A 106 47.83 -22.51 -40.41
CA GLN A 106 47.15 -22.05 -41.63
C GLN A 106 46.43 -20.69 -41.51
N GLY A 107 46.82 -19.84 -40.56
CA GLY A 107 46.19 -18.55 -40.30
C GLY A 107 44.97 -18.61 -39.39
N VAL A 108 44.82 -19.65 -38.56
CA VAL A 108 43.69 -19.78 -37.61
C VAL A 108 43.52 -18.52 -36.77
N LEU A 109 42.28 -18.05 -36.57
CA LEU A 109 41.97 -16.88 -35.76
C LEU A 109 41.11 -17.28 -34.55
N GLN A 110 41.68 -17.19 -33.35
CA GLN A 110 41.05 -17.67 -32.12
C GLN A 110 41.27 -16.73 -30.94
N TYR A 111 40.53 -16.96 -29.86
CA TYR A 111 40.67 -16.21 -28.61
C TYR A 111 40.77 -17.14 -27.40
N SER A 112 41.51 -16.73 -26.36
CA SER A 112 41.66 -17.50 -25.12
C SER A 112 41.49 -16.64 -23.87
N SER A 113 40.87 -17.22 -22.82
CA SER A 113 40.65 -16.58 -21.50
C SER A 113 41.69 -16.98 -20.44
N LYS A 114 42.37 -18.11 -20.65
CA LYS A 114 43.40 -18.66 -19.74
C LYS A 114 44.65 -18.85 -20.58
N GLY A 115 45.75 -18.19 -20.26
CA GLY A 115 46.95 -17.98 -21.10
C GLY A 115 47.70 -19.20 -21.67
N SER A 116 47.10 -20.37 -21.80
CA SER A 116 47.58 -21.47 -22.64
C SER A 116 47.23 -21.17 -24.10
N ILE A 117 48.15 -20.50 -24.80
CA ILE A 117 48.09 -20.28 -26.25
C ILE A 117 49.09 -21.25 -26.90
N SER A 118 48.81 -21.77 -28.10
CA SER A 118 49.71 -22.71 -28.80
C SER A 118 51.11 -22.10 -28.98
N LYS A 119 52.16 -22.94 -29.03
CA LYS A 119 53.57 -22.49 -29.11
C LYS A 119 53.85 -21.58 -30.31
N ASN A 120 53.10 -21.73 -31.39
CA ASN A 120 53.25 -20.98 -32.64
C ASN A 120 52.27 -19.82 -32.79
N ALA A 121 51.48 -19.51 -31.76
CA ALA A 121 50.52 -18.43 -31.83
C ALA A 121 51.19 -17.05 -31.71
N GLU A 122 50.79 -16.16 -32.60
CA GLU A 122 51.13 -14.76 -32.64
C GLU A 122 49.94 -13.93 -32.10
N SER A 123 50.13 -13.23 -30.97
CA SER A 123 49.10 -12.32 -30.42
C SER A 123 49.41 -10.84 -30.64
N LYS A 124 50.62 -10.51 -31.11
CA LYS A 124 51.11 -9.15 -31.38
C LYS A 124 51.22 -8.91 -32.88
N GLY A 125 50.80 -7.73 -33.32
CA GLY A 125 50.84 -7.33 -34.72
C GLY A 125 49.51 -6.79 -35.26
N TRP A 126 48.49 -6.65 -34.41
CA TRP A 126 47.20 -6.09 -34.78
C TRP A 126 47.28 -4.57 -34.90
N LYS A 127 46.80 -4.04 -36.03
CA LYS A 127 46.71 -2.60 -36.26
C LYS A 127 45.56 -2.27 -37.21
N VAL A 128 45.06 -1.04 -37.11
CA VAL A 128 44.07 -0.49 -38.05
C VAL A 128 44.81 0.35 -39.08
N THR A 129 44.58 0.10 -40.37
CA THR A 129 45.17 0.88 -41.46
C THR A 129 44.56 2.29 -41.51
N LYS A 130 45.17 3.19 -42.31
CA LYS A 130 44.60 4.53 -42.55
C LYS A 130 43.21 4.49 -43.22
N SER A 131 42.90 3.42 -43.95
CA SER A 131 41.59 3.18 -44.56
C SER A 131 40.53 2.64 -43.58
N GLY A 132 40.90 2.43 -42.31
CA GLY A 132 40.00 1.93 -41.28
C GLY A 132 39.83 0.41 -41.29
N ASP A 133 40.78 -0.34 -41.86
CA ASP A 133 40.67 -1.79 -41.95
C ASP A 133 41.61 -2.47 -40.93
N LEU A 134 41.12 -3.49 -40.24
CA LEU A 134 41.92 -4.29 -39.32
C LEU A 134 42.84 -5.20 -40.13
N VAL A 135 44.13 -5.23 -39.79
CA VAL A 135 45.13 -6.10 -40.43
C VAL A 135 46.10 -6.68 -39.40
N PHE A 136 46.75 -7.78 -39.77
CA PHE A 136 47.75 -8.45 -38.93
C PHE A 136 49.15 -8.45 -39.55
N GLY A 137 50.18 -8.26 -38.73
CA GLY A 137 51.58 -8.39 -39.12
C GLY A 137 52.17 -7.17 -39.83
N LYS A 138 53.41 -7.32 -40.31
CA LYS A 138 54.11 -6.27 -41.09
C LYS A 138 53.61 -6.20 -42.54
N ASP A 139 53.15 -7.33 -43.04
CA ASP A 139 52.60 -7.59 -44.36
C ASP A 139 51.14 -7.12 -44.55
N ASN A 140 50.49 -6.61 -43.49
CA ASN A 140 49.08 -6.20 -43.51
C ASN A 140 48.14 -7.32 -43.99
N ALA A 141 48.33 -8.53 -43.46
CA ALA A 141 47.51 -9.69 -43.81
C ALA A 141 46.01 -9.38 -43.58
N SER A 142 45.20 -9.64 -44.60
CA SER A 142 43.74 -9.51 -44.60
C SER A 142 43.07 -10.80 -44.09
N PHE A 143 41.75 -10.92 -44.24
CA PHE A 143 41.00 -12.08 -43.74
C PHE A 143 40.40 -12.89 -44.88
N ILE A 144 40.16 -14.17 -44.62
CA ILE A 144 39.44 -15.09 -45.50
C ILE A 144 38.34 -15.81 -44.73
N ALA A 145 37.14 -15.88 -45.32
CA ALA A 145 35.96 -16.51 -44.74
C ALA A 145 35.71 -17.85 -45.42
N CYS A 146 35.77 -18.95 -44.67
CA CYS A 146 35.52 -20.29 -45.19
C CYS A 146 34.10 -20.78 -44.87
N PRO A 147 33.40 -21.38 -45.84
CA PRO A 147 32.07 -21.94 -45.61
C PRO A 147 32.14 -23.17 -44.68
N ASN A 148 30.97 -23.61 -44.19
CA ASN A 148 30.80 -24.73 -43.23
C ASN A 148 31.20 -24.39 -41.77
N GLY A 149 31.01 -23.14 -41.36
CA GLY A 149 30.96 -22.81 -39.93
C GLY A 149 29.71 -23.40 -39.25
N PRO A 150 29.66 -23.39 -37.91
CA PRO A 150 28.49 -23.83 -37.16
C PRO A 150 27.24 -23.06 -37.61
N ASP A 151 26.07 -23.72 -37.64
CA ASP A 151 24.79 -23.09 -37.96
C ASP A 151 24.75 -22.35 -39.33
N LYS A 152 25.44 -22.89 -40.35
CA LYS A 152 25.58 -22.29 -41.70
C LYS A 152 26.34 -20.95 -41.74
N SER A 153 27.10 -20.64 -40.69
CA SER A 153 27.99 -19.47 -40.65
C SER A 153 29.29 -19.69 -41.46
N TRP A 154 30.10 -18.64 -41.56
CA TRP A 154 31.43 -18.68 -42.19
C TRP A 154 32.53 -18.53 -41.14
N ASN A 155 33.51 -19.44 -41.12
CA ASN A 155 34.65 -19.34 -40.21
C ASN A 155 35.67 -18.32 -40.72
N VAL A 156 36.17 -17.44 -39.85
CA VAL A 156 37.13 -16.39 -40.21
C VAL A 156 38.57 -16.81 -39.91
N TRP A 157 39.46 -16.60 -40.88
CA TRP A 157 40.90 -16.87 -40.80
C TRP A 157 41.71 -15.64 -41.23
N VAL A 158 42.95 -15.53 -40.78
CA VAL A 158 43.94 -14.57 -41.31
C VAL A 158 44.51 -15.16 -42.59
N TYR A 159 44.53 -14.38 -43.67
CA TYR A 159 45.03 -14.84 -44.95
C TYR A 159 46.55 -14.97 -44.95
N VAL A 160 47.05 -16.18 -45.24
CA VAL A 160 48.49 -16.50 -45.27
C VAL A 160 48.95 -17.08 -46.62
N GLY A 161 48.20 -16.81 -47.69
CA GLY A 161 48.46 -17.38 -49.02
C GLY A 161 47.93 -18.81 -49.20
N ASN A 162 47.04 -19.25 -48.32
CA ASN A 162 46.27 -20.51 -48.46
C ASN A 162 44.79 -20.16 -48.67
N ASP A 163 44.23 -20.52 -49.80
CA ASP A 163 42.83 -20.22 -50.15
C ASP A 163 41.83 -21.23 -49.55
N ARG A 164 42.32 -22.29 -48.87
CA ARG A 164 41.51 -23.32 -48.18
C ARG A 164 42.08 -23.70 -46.81
N PRO A 165 42.18 -22.76 -45.85
CA PRO A 165 42.63 -23.08 -44.50
C PRO A 165 41.64 -24.02 -43.79
N GLY A 166 42.16 -24.88 -42.92
CA GLY A 166 41.39 -25.87 -42.17
C GLY A 166 40.85 -27.04 -43.02
N TYR A 167 41.41 -27.27 -44.21
CA TYR A 167 40.94 -28.26 -45.19
C TYR A 167 39.48 -28.03 -45.65
N SER A 168 39.09 -26.77 -45.87
CA SER A 168 37.74 -26.46 -46.36
C SER A 168 37.47 -27.12 -47.72
N GLU A 169 36.33 -27.80 -47.83
CA GLU A 169 35.90 -28.50 -49.05
C GLU A 169 35.52 -27.53 -50.20
N LYS A 170 35.14 -26.30 -49.85
CA LYS A 170 34.74 -25.25 -50.80
C LYS A 170 35.71 -24.08 -50.77
N GLU A 171 35.73 -23.30 -51.85
CA GLU A 171 36.58 -22.12 -51.96
C GLU A 171 36.19 -21.05 -50.92
N CYS A 172 37.18 -20.56 -50.19
CA CYS A 172 36.98 -19.53 -49.17
C CYS A 172 37.03 -18.13 -49.78
N LEU A 173 36.35 -17.18 -49.14
CA LEU A 173 36.18 -15.82 -49.64
C LEU A 173 37.07 -14.83 -48.88
N GLY A 174 38.16 -14.34 -49.49
CA GLY A 174 38.93 -13.19 -49.00
C GLY A 174 38.07 -11.91 -48.83
N PHE A 175 38.20 -11.20 -47.71
CA PHE A 175 37.42 -10.00 -47.45
C PHE A 175 38.21 -8.97 -46.63
N THR A 176 37.76 -7.72 -46.66
CA THR A 176 38.33 -6.64 -45.83
C THR A 176 37.49 -6.50 -44.55
N ALA A 177 38.13 -6.54 -43.38
CA ALA A 177 37.44 -6.30 -42.11
C ALA A 177 37.55 -4.81 -41.74
N ARG A 178 36.46 -4.06 -41.92
CA ARG A 178 36.40 -2.64 -41.58
C ARG A 178 36.08 -2.45 -40.11
N VAL A 179 36.85 -1.57 -39.47
CA VAL A 179 36.64 -1.13 -38.10
C VAL A 179 35.51 -0.12 -38.07
N ASP A 180 34.50 -0.40 -37.26
CA ASP A 180 33.45 0.55 -36.92
C ASP A 180 33.61 0.91 -35.43
N TYR A 181 34.13 2.13 -35.19
CA TYR A 181 34.49 2.57 -33.85
C TYR A 181 33.22 2.86 -33.04
N LEU A 182 33.11 2.22 -31.88
CA LEU A 182 32.10 2.58 -30.90
C LEU A 182 32.46 3.99 -30.42
N LYS A 183 31.57 4.97 -30.66
CA LYS A 183 31.80 6.35 -30.24
C LYS A 183 31.90 6.34 -28.70
N GLU A 184 32.92 6.98 -28.16
CA GLU A 184 33.11 7.12 -26.70
C GLU A 184 31.95 7.89 -26.04
N ASP A 185 31.27 8.68 -26.86
CA ASP A 185 29.99 9.30 -26.55
C ASP A 185 28.87 8.29 -26.31
N ASP A 186 28.91 7.04 -26.78
CA ASP A 186 27.85 6.04 -26.54
C ASP A 186 28.06 5.26 -25.22
N LEU A 187 29.27 5.26 -24.64
CA LEU A 187 29.51 4.65 -23.32
C LEU A 187 29.10 5.57 -22.16
N ILE A 188 29.16 6.90 -22.34
CA ILE A 188 28.69 7.88 -21.35
C ILE A 188 27.30 8.42 -21.72
N LYS A 189 26.91 8.47 -23.00
CA LYS A 189 25.49 8.71 -23.37
C LYS A 189 24.61 7.50 -23.12
N ASN A 190 25.09 6.29 -22.89
CA ASN A 190 24.20 5.24 -22.34
C ASN A 190 23.80 5.47 -20.87
N ILE A 191 24.29 6.53 -20.21
CA ILE A 191 23.76 7.00 -18.91
C ILE A 191 22.96 8.31 -19.06
N SER A 192 23.06 9.04 -20.18
CA SER A 192 22.35 10.33 -20.38
C SER A 192 21.52 10.46 -21.67
N LYS A 193 21.44 9.42 -22.50
CA LYS A 193 20.52 9.22 -23.63
C LYS A 193 19.54 8.07 -23.35
N SER A 194 19.19 7.82 -22.08
CA SER A 194 17.98 7.04 -21.78
C SER A 194 16.77 7.70 -22.45
N ARG A 195 16.74 9.03 -22.64
CA ARG A 195 15.54 9.72 -23.15
C ARG A 195 15.20 9.51 -24.62
N ALA A 196 16.14 9.07 -25.47
CA ALA A 196 15.86 8.86 -26.90
C ALA A 196 15.39 7.42 -27.20
N CYS A 197 15.98 6.40 -26.56
CA CYS A 197 15.42 5.05 -26.56
C CYS A 197 14.22 4.89 -25.61
N GLU A 198 14.09 5.73 -24.58
CA GLU A 198 12.84 5.84 -23.81
C GLU A 198 11.72 6.43 -24.66
N ALA A 199 12.00 7.30 -25.63
CA ALA A 199 10.97 7.78 -26.57
C ALA A 199 10.52 6.67 -27.54
N ASP A 200 11.41 5.79 -28.00
CA ASP A 200 11.03 4.60 -28.80
C ASP A 200 10.34 3.52 -27.94
N SER A 201 10.81 3.24 -26.71
CA SER A 201 10.12 2.30 -25.81
C SER A 201 8.83 2.86 -25.19
N ALA A 202 8.69 4.18 -25.14
CA ALA A 202 7.45 4.86 -24.77
C ALA A 202 6.52 4.97 -25.98
N ALA A 203 7.04 5.13 -27.20
CA ALA A 203 6.26 5.00 -28.43
C ALA A 203 5.74 3.58 -28.58
N ASP A 204 6.56 2.54 -28.38
CA ASP A 204 6.13 1.13 -28.37
C ASP A 204 5.08 0.84 -27.27
N ARG A 205 5.19 1.48 -26.09
CA ARG A 205 4.17 1.42 -25.02
C ARG A 205 2.91 2.23 -25.32
N VAL A 206 3.03 3.32 -26.09
CA VAL A 206 1.90 4.14 -26.57
C VAL A 206 1.14 3.40 -27.68
N PHE A 207 1.84 2.66 -28.55
CA PHE A 207 1.24 1.91 -29.66
C PHE A 207 0.48 0.65 -29.24
N SER A 208 0.69 0.10 -28.03
CA SER A 208 -0.16 -0.99 -27.51
C SER A 208 -1.48 -0.50 -26.89
N ALA A 209 -1.58 0.79 -26.52
CA ALA A 209 -2.71 1.35 -25.78
C ALA A 209 -3.76 2.10 -26.63
N THR A 210 -3.39 2.58 -27.81
CA THR A 210 -4.31 3.23 -28.75
C THR A 210 -4.62 2.31 -29.93
N SER A 211 -5.83 1.74 -29.93
CA SER A 211 -6.55 1.15 -31.08
C SER A 211 -5.69 0.71 -32.28
N ARG A 212 -5.48 -0.60 -32.43
CA ARG A 212 -4.89 -1.25 -33.62
C ARG A 212 -5.73 -1.12 -34.90
N HIS A 213 -6.58 -0.12 -35.06
CA HIS A 213 -7.30 0.14 -36.29
C HIS A 213 -6.96 1.57 -36.73
N GLU A 214 -6.13 1.64 -37.77
CA GLU A 214 -5.68 2.84 -38.47
C GLU A 214 -4.66 3.72 -37.72
N VAL A 215 -3.36 3.39 -37.84
CA VAL A 215 -2.28 4.29 -38.33
C VAL A 215 -1.04 3.41 -38.53
N ARG A 216 -0.79 2.97 -39.77
CA ARG A 216 0.52 2.46 -40.20
C ARG A 216 1.38 3.67 -40.58
N VAL A 217 2.08 4.25 -39.62
CA VAL A 217 3.23 5.11 -39.91
C VAL A 217 4.44 4.42 -39.30
N PHE A 218 5.23 3.79 -40.17
CA PHE A 218 6.54 3.22 -39.85
C PHE A 218 7.41 4.36 -39.32
N ILE A 219 7.60 4.43 -38.00
CA ILE A 219 8.54 5.34 -37.36
C ILE A 219 9.82 4.55 -37.12
N GLU A 220 10.71 4.54 -38.11
CA GLU A 220 12.12 4.25 -37.85
C GLU A 220 12.80 5.56 -37.46
N LEU A 221 12.86 5.81 -36.14
CA LEU A 221 13.59 6.93 -35.51
C LEU A 221 15.11 6.91 -35.82
N LEU A 222 15.58 5.83 -36.44
CA LEU A 222 16.92 5.67 -36.99
C LEU A 222 17.15 6.51 -38.28
N ALA A 223 16.12 7.01 -38.95
CA ALA A 223 16.30 7.57 -40.29
C ALA A 223 17.04 8.93 -40.34
N HIS A 224 17.01 9.76 -39.29
CA HIS A 224 17.68 11.07 -39.40
C HIS A 224 19.19 11.03 -39.16
N ASN A 225 19.69 10.02 -38.42
CA ASN A 225 21.13 9.85 -38.12
C ASN A 225 21.72 8.49 -38.55
N CYS A 226 20.93 7.42 -38.70
CA CYS A 226 21.41 6.09 -39.12
C CYS A 226 21.21 5.80 -40.62
N ALA A 227 20.13 6.27 -41.26
CA ALA A 227 20.05 6.22 -42.75
C ALA A 227 21.13 7.10 -43.41
N VAL A 228 21.65 8.05 -42.64
CA VAL A 228 22.75 8.97 -42.95
C VAL A 228 24.14 8.31 -42.87
N ILE A 229 24.28 7.10 -42.30
CA ILE A 229 25.61 6.46 -42.15
C ILE A 229 26.18 5.95 -43.49
N ALA A 230 25.32 5.71 -44.49
CA ALA A 230 25.73 5.30 -45.83
C ALA A 230 25.99 6.46 -46.80
N PHE A 231 25.70 7.71 -46.40
CA PHE A 231 25.80 8.89 -47.25
C PHE A 231 26.78 9.91 -46.66
N THR A 232 27.59 10.52 -47.52
CA THR A 232 28.41 11.68 -47.18
C THR A 232 27.53 12.90 -46.84
N PHE A 233 28.05 13.86 -46.07
CA PHE A 233 27.33 15.11 -45.77
C PHE A 233 26.86 15.85 -47.04
N GLU A 234 27.61 15.74 -48.14
CA GLU A 234 27.23 16.30 -49.44
C GLU A 234 26.07 15.55 -50.12
N GLU A 235 25.94 14.25 -49.92
CA GLU A 235 24.83 13.46 -50.46
C GLU A 235 23.54 13.70 -49.69
N ILE A 236 23.61 13.84 -48.37
CA ILE A 236 22.46 14.15 -47.50
C ILE A 236 21.93 15.55 -47.79
N ALA A 237 22.82 16.50 -48.07
CA ALA A 237 22.42 17.86 -48.46
C ALA A 237 21.65 17.92 -49.79
N LYS A 238 21.77 16.88 -50.65
CA LYS A 238 21.07 16.78 -51.93
C LYS A 238 19.72 16.07 -51.83
N VAL A 239 19.42 15.42 -50.71
CA VAL A 239 18.14 14.73 -50.51
C VAL A 239 17.03 15.76 -50.32
N ARG A 240 15.92 15.59 -51.05
CA ARG A 240 14.78 16.50 -50.98
C ARG A 240 14.22 16.55 -49.55
N ARG A 241 13.96 17.76 -49.06
CA ARG A 241 13.30 17.98 -47.78
C ARG A 241 11.82 18.28 -47.99
N VAL A 242 10.96 17.58 -47.27
CA VAL A 242 9.50 17.75 -47.32
C VAL A 242 9.01 18.55 -46.12
N GLU A 243 8.14 19.50 -46.41
CA GLU A 243 7.47 20.32 -45.39
C GLU A 243 6.18 19.65 -44.90
N GLN A 244 5.65 20.12 -43.76
CA GLN A 244 4.44 19.59 -43.15
C GLN A 244 3.22 19.54 -44.10
N ASN A 245 3.06 20.54 -44.96
CA ASN A 245 1.96 20.63 -45.92
C ASN A 245 2.11 19.66 -47.10
N GLU A 246 3.31 19.11 -47.32
CA GLU A 246 3.59 18.06 -48.32
C GLU A 246 3.40 16.66 -47.74
N THR A 247 3.16 16.54 -46.44
CA THR A 247 2.94 15.26 -45.74
C THR A 247 1.49 15.19 -45.22
N GLY A 248 0.61 14.54 -45.99
CA GLY A 248 -0.77 14.25 -45.64
C GLY A 248 -1.04 12.74 -45.58
N ASP A 249 -2.29 12.37 -45.28
CA ASP A 249 -2.66 10.96 -45.16
C ASP A 249 -2.43 10.19 -46.47
N ALA A 250 -1.59 9.16 -46.39
CA ALA A 250 -1.26 8.21 -47.46
C ALA A 250 -0.49 8.76 -48.69
N ILE A 251 0.38 9.76 -48.51
CA ILE A 251 1.30 10.19 -49.57
C ILE A 251 2.48 9.22 -49.68
N THR A 252 2.62 8.57 -50.84
CA THR A 252 3.77 7.74 -51.18
C THR A 252 4.77 8.53 -52.00
N PHE A 253 5.98 8.71 -51.46
CA PHE A 253 7.09 9.29 -52.20
C PHE A 253 7.78 8.19 -53.01
N THR A 254 7.99 8.42 -54.30
CA THR A 254 8.73 7.52 -55.20
C THR A 254 10.25 7.70 -55.10
N GLU A 255 10.70 8.72 -54.37
CA GLU A 255 12.08 9.07 -54.11
C GLU A 255 12.36 9.09 -52.60
N VAL A 256 13.63 8.98 -52.22
CA VAL A 256 14.03 9.15 -50.82
C VAL A 256 13.88 10.62 -50.45
N VAL A 257 13.08 10.91 -49.44
CA VAL A 257 12.86 12.25 -48.90
C VAL A 257 13.21 12.29 -47.41
N LEU A 258 13.65 13.45 -46.93
CA LEU A 258 13.83 13.73 -45.51
C LEU A 258 12.81 14.77 -45.06
N PRO A 259 12.35 14.75 -43.79
CA PRO A 259 11.59 15.88 -43.28
C PRO A 259 12.46 17.15 -43.26
N SER A 260 11.82 18.31 -43.46
CA SER A 260 12.45 19.59 -43.15
C SER A 260 12.83 19.64 -41.67
N GLU A 261 13.82 20.45 -41.30
CA GLU A 261 14.24 20.56 -39.89
C GLU A 261 13.09 21.05 -39.00
N ALA A 262 12.25 21.94 -39.51
CA ALA A 262 11.06 22.41 -38.82
C ALA A 262 10.04 21.28 -38.62
N TRP A 263 9.80 20.46 -39.65
CA TRP A 263 8.86 19.35 -39.56
C TRP A 263 9.36 18.23 -38.64
N PHE A 264 10.65 17.90 -38.71
CA PHE A 264 11.29 17.00 -37.77
C PHE A 264 11.22 17.52 -36.33
N GLY A 265 11.38 18.84 -36.13
CA GLY A 265 11.22 19.48 -34.82
C GLY A 265 9.83 19.26 -34.22
N VAL A 266 8.77 19.43 -35.01
CA VAL A 266 7.37 19.16 -34.57
C VAL A 266 7.19 17.69 -34.18
N TRP A 267 7.81 16.79 -34.96
CA TRP A 267 7.75 15.36 -34.70
C TRP A 267 8.43 14.99 -33.38
N TRP A 268 9.65 15.50 -33.18
CA TRP A 268 10.41 15.35 -31.95
C TRP A 268 9.69 15.93 -30.74
N ASP A 269 9.19 17.17 -30.85
CA ASP A 269 8.47 17.86 -29.77
C ASP A 269 7.20 17.09 -29.37
N THR A 270 6.50 16.49 -30.32
CA THR A 270 5.32 15.65 -30.06
C THR A 270 5.69 14.40 -29.28
N LEU A 271 6.74 13.68 -29.71
CA LEU A 271 7.17 12.44 -29.04
C LEU A 271 7.73 12.74 -27.64
N ASP A 272 8.54 13.80 -27.50
CA ASP A 272 9.05 14.25 -26.20
C ASP A 272 7.90 14.69 -25.27
N SER A 273 6.90 15.42 -25.78
CA SER A 273 5.76 15.84 -24.96
C SER A 273 4.93 14.65 -24.46
N VAL A 274 4.69 13.66 -25.32
CA VAL A 274 3.95 12.44 -24.96
C VAL A 274 4.76 11.60 -23.96
N ALA A 275 6.02 11.29 -24.26
CA ALA A 275 6.88 10.51 -23.38
C ALA A 275 7.03 11.16 -21.99
N TYR A 276 7.22 12.49 -21.96
CA TYR A 276 7.26 13.26 -20.73
C TYR A 276 5.95 13.09 -19.95
N THR A 277 4.80 13.30 -20.59
CA THR A 277 3.50 13.29 -19.93
C THR A 277 3.18 11.91 -19.33
N TYR A 278 3.36 10.83 -20.07
CA TYR A 278 3.14 9.44 -19.59
C TYR A 278 4.09 9.05 -18.45
N THR A 279 5.38 9.39 -18.57
CA THR A 279 6.35 9.14 -17.49
C THR A 279 5.90 9.82 -16.19
N HIS A 280 5.42 11.06 -16.30
CA HIS A 280 4.90 11.75 -15.13
C HIS A 280 3.60 11.12 -14.64
N HIS A 281 2.70 10.64 -15.51
CA HIS A 281 1.42 10.03 -15.11
C HIS A 281 1.66 8.89 -14.12
N ASP A 282 2.54 7.98 -14.53
CA ASP A 282 2.96 6.82 -13.75
C ASP A 282 3.72 7.24 -12.48
N LEU A 283 4.67 8.18 -12.58
CA LEU A 283 5.39 8.71 -11.40
C LEU A 283 4.43 9.30 -10.35
N TYR A 284 3.40 10.03 -10.77
CA TYR A 284 2.47 10.68 -9.85
C TYR A 284 1.46 9.68 -9.27
N GLY A 285 1.06 8.65 -10.03
CA GLY A 285 0.32 7.51 -9.49
C GLY A 285 1.11 6.82 -8.37
N ARG A 286 2.41 6.54 -8.61
CA ARG A 286 3.31 5.99 -7.57
C ARG A 286 3.50 6.93 -6.37
N ALA A 287 3.50 8.24 -6.58
CA ALA A 287 3.64 9.22 -5.50
C ALA A 287 2.52 9.09 -4.45
N MET A 288 1.29 8.68 -4.83
CA MET A 288 0.20 8.44 -3.89
C MET A 288 0.54 7.31 -2.92
N ILE A 289 1.05 6.20 -3.45
CA ILE A 289 1.45 5.03 -2.64
C ILE A 289 2.64 5.40 -1.75
N ILE A 290 3.66 6.08 -2.30
CA ILE A 290 4.86 6.50 -1.56
C ILE A 290 4.48 7.43 -0.39
N PHE A 291 3.57 8.38 -0.61
CA PHE A 291 3.08 9.26 0.45
C PHE A 291 2.54 8.46 1.64
N TRP A 292 1.67 7.48 1.39
CA TRP A 292 1.10 6.67 2.47
C TRP A 292 2.10 5.72 3.11
N VAL A 293 3.05 5.17 2.34
CA VAL A 293 4.17 4.38 2.89
C VAL A 293 4.98 5.22 3.88
N ILE A 294 5.28 6.48 3.55
CA ILE A 294 6.01 7.39 4.44
C ILE A 294 5.18 7.69 5.70
N VAL A 295 3.88 8.00 5.54
CA VAL A 295 2.98 8.28 6.67
C VAL A 295 2.87 7.08 7.61
N ILE A 296 2.71 5.87 7.06
CA ILE A 296 2.66 4.62 7.83
C ILE A 296 4.00 4.39 8.53
N ALA A 297 5.13 4.55 7.84
CA ALA A 297 6.46 4.40 8.44
C ALA A 297 6.68 5.35 9.64
N ILE A 298 6.26 6.62 9.51
CA ILE A 298 6.27 7.57 10.63
C ILE A 298 5.39 7.07 11.79
N GLY A 299 4.20 6.54 11.49
CA GLY A 299 3.31 5.93 12.48
C GLY A 299 3.95 4.76 13.23
N VAL A 300 4.61 3.85 12.50
CA VAL A 300 5.32 2.70 13.09
C VAL A 300 6.48 3.14 13.97
N VAL A 301 7.29 4.10 13.51
CA VAL A 301 8.40 4.65 14.31
C VAL A 301 7.86 5.32 15.58
N ASN A 302 6.79 6.10 15.49
CA ASN A 302 6.17 6.73 16.65
C ASN A 302 5.62 5.69 17.65
N HIS A 303 5.01 4.62 17.16
CA HIS A 303 4.54 3.53 18.03
C HIS A 303 5.70 2.78 18.68
N ALA A 304 6.79 2.50 17.95
CA ALA A 304 7.97 1.87 18.51
C ALA A 304 8.62 2.73 19.61
N ILE A 305 8.72 4.05 19.40
CA ILE A 305 9.20 4.99 20.42
C ILE A 305 8.31 4.93 21.66
N TYR A 306 6.98 4.95 21.49
CA TYR A 306 6.03 4.82 22.58
C TYR A 306 6.24 3.55 23.40
N GLN A 307 6.36 2.40 22.73
CA GLN A 307 6.60 1.11 23.39
C GLN A 307 7.93 1.08 24.14
N ILE A 308 9.01 1.61 23.55
CA ILE A 308 10.32 1.68 24.21
C ILE A 308 10.25 2.55 25.47
N VAL A 309 9.59 3.70 25.39
CA VAL A 309 9.42 4.60 26.54
C VAL A 309 8.61 3.92 27.63
N ASN A 310 7.50 3.25 27.28
CA ASN A 310 6.70 2.48 28.24
C ASN A 310 7.52 1.38 28.91
N LEU A 311 8.29 0.60 28.15
CA LEU A 311 9.14 -0.45 28.71
C LEU A 311 10.23 0.11 29.65
N GLN A 312 10.78 1.29 29.36
CA GLN A 312 11.72 1.97 30.25
C GLN A 312 11.06 2.41 31.56
N ILE A 313 9.80 2.85 31.51
CA ILE A 313 9.00 3.21 32.68
C ILE A 313 8.77 1.98 33.57
N VAL A 314 8.31 0.87 32.98
CA VAL A 314 8.05 -0.39 33.70
C VAL A 314 9.32 -0.92 34.37
N ARG A 315 10.44 -0.95 33.64
CA ARG A 315 11.66 -1.60 34.10
C ARG A 315 12.37 -0.83 35.21
N ASN A 316 12.35 0.49 35.19
CA ASN A 316 13.16 1.29 36.11
C ASN A 316 12.43 1.74 37.36
N HIS A 317 11.10 1.57 37.48
CA HIS A 317 10.27 2.05 38.61
C HIS A 317 10.55 3.53 39.01
N SER A 318 11.21 4.25 38.12
CA SER A 318 11.73 5.58 38.30
C SER A 318 11.77 6.15 36.91
N PRO A 319 10.76 6.93 36.55
CA PRO A 319 10.73 7.50 35.24
C PRO A 319 11.70 8.67 35.28
N LYS A 320 12.88 8.51 34.66
CA LYS A 320 13.76 9.63 34.35
C LYS A 320 13.11 10.48 33.25
N TYR A 321 12.00 11.12 33.59
CA TYR A 321 11.41 12.19 32.82
C TYR A 321 12.35 13.39 32.89
N GLY A 322 12.74 13.93 31.73
CA GLY A 322 13.63 15.11 31.68
C GLY A 322 14.68 15.14 30.57
N GLY A 323 14.72 14.17 29.66
CA GLY A 323 15.56 14.25 28.46
C GLY A 323 14.98 15.16 27.37
N GLN A 324 15.83 15.70 26.48
CA GLN A 324 15.40 16.46 25.30
C GLN A 324 14.37 15.69 24.45
N LEU A 325 14.51 14.37 24.32
CA LEU A 325 13.58 13.50 23.62
C LEU A 325 12.19 13.46 24.27
N TRP A 326 12.12 13.43 25.60
CA TRP A 326 10.85 13.46 26.34
C TRP A 326 10.18 14.83 26.22
N ASN A 327 10.95 15.91 26.31
CA ASN A 327 10.42 17.26 26.12
C ASN A 327 9.87 17.45 24.71
N LEU A 328 10.58 16.93 23.69
CA LEU A 328 10.09 16.93 22.31
C LEU A 328 8.82 16.08 22.15
N TYR A 329 8.78 14.89 22.78
CA TYR A 329 7.62 13.99 22.77
C TYR A 329 6.39 14.63 23.42
N SER A 330 6.50 15.12 24.66
CA SER A 330 5.41 15.80 25.36
C SER A 330 4.95 17.08 24.64
N TRP A 331 5.90 17.84 24.06
CA TRP A 331 5.57 19.00 23.22
C TRP A 331 4.75 18.58 21.99
N THR A 332 5.18 17.52 21.31
CA THR A 332 4.49 17.00 20.11
C THR A 332 3.10 16.50 20.47
N ILE A 333 2.94 15.81 21.59
CA ILE A 333 1.64 15.31 22.04
C ILE A 333 0.68 16.44 22.39
N GLY A 334 1.11 17.40 23.22
CA GLY A 334 0.28 18.52 23.68
C GLY A 334 -0.07 19.55 22.60
N ARG A 335 0.70 19.59 21.50
CA ARG A 335 0.50 20.57 20.41
C ARG A 335 -0.04 19.96 19.13
N ILE A 336 0.21 18.68 18.84
CA ILE A 336 -0.08 18.05 17.55
C ILE A 336 -0.98 16.80 17.66
N ASN A 337 -0.72 15.86 18.58
CA ASN A 337 -1.49 14.60 18.61
C ASN A 337 -2.85 14.72 19.32
N VAL A 338 -2.87 15.23 20.55
CA VAL A 338 -4.07 15.28 21.39
C VAL A 338 -5.05 16.39 20.98
N PRO A 339 -4.61 17.60 20.57
CA PRO A 339 -5.55 18.68 20.24
C PRO A 339 -6.45 18.38 19.04
N ALA A 340 -7.68 18.91 19.10
CA ALA A 340 -8.55 19.01 17.94
C ALA A 340 -7.95 19.92 16.85
N THR A 341 -8.34 19.67 15.60
CA THR A 341 -7.91 20.48 14.44
C THR A 341 -8.45 21.90 14.54
N PHE A 342 -9.76 22.05 14.79
CA PHE A 342 -10.42 23.34 14.92
C PHE A 342 -11.13 23.45 16.27
N GLY A 343 -10.79 24.49 17.03
CA GLY A 343 -11.34 24.70 18.37
C GLY A 343 -11.09 23.50 19.29
N ASN A 344 -12.17 22.96 19.87
CA ASN A 344 -12.14 21.87 20.84
C ASN A 344 -12.93 20.63 20.38
N ARG A 345 -13.43 20.61 19.13
CA ARG A 345 -14.40 19.60 18.67
C ARG A 345 -13.70 18.53 17.83
N CYS A 346 -13.44 17.37 18.43
CA CYS A 346 -12.89 16.22 17.73
C CYS A 346 -13.91 15.07 17.70
N ALA A 347 -14.57 14.80 18.83
CA ALA A 347 -15.69 13.88 18.92
C ALA A 347 -17.03 14.54 18.54
N GLN A 348 -17.19 15.84 18.82
CA GLN A 348 -18.41 16.58 18.49
C GLN A 348 -18.58 16.77 16.98
N LYS A 349 -19.85 16.79 16.56
CA LYS A 349 -20.22 17.05 15.17
C LYS A 349 -19.98 18.52 14.82
N VAL A 350 -19.35 18.76 13.69
CA VAL A 350 -19.20 20.08 13.07
C VAL A 350 -19.89 20.02 11.71
N GLY A 351 -21.04 20.68 11.60
CA GLY A 351 -21.90 20.54 10.43
C GLY A 351 -22.36 19.08 10.23
N TRP A 352 -21.98 18.48 9.09
CA TRP A 352 -22.44 17.16 8.66
C TRP A 352 -21.47 16.00 8.99
N GLY A 353 -20.38 16.27 9.71
CA GLY A 353 -19.36 15.25 10.03
C GLY A 353 -18.59 15.54 11.33
N THR A 354 -17.63 14.68 11.63
CA THR A 354 -16.65 14.87 12.72
C THR A 354 -15.33 15.38 12.15
N VAL A 355 -14.64 16.22 12.91
CA VAL A 355 -13.32 16.72 12.52
C VAL A 355 -12.27 15.83 13.18
N PRO A 356 -11.38 15.20 12.40
CA PRO A 356 -10.32 14.36 12.96
C PRO A 356 -9.37 15.12 13.89
N PRO A 357 -8.58 14.41 14.72
CA PRO A 357 -7.45 15.00 15.43
C PRO A 357 -6.49 15.73 14.50
N ARG A 358 -5.76 16.72 15.02
CA ARG A 358 -4.94 17.64 14.21
C ARG A 358 -3.93 16.95 13.32
N LEU A 359 -3.24 15.92 13.81
CA LEU A 359 -2.29 15.16 13.00
C LEU A 359 -2.98 14.48 11.79
N GLN A 360 -4.15 13.86 12.00
CA GLN A 360 -4.89 13.21 10.92
C GLN A 360 -5.37 14.24 9.89
N SER A 361 -5.90 15.38 10.35
CA SER A 361 -6.34 16.45 9.45
C SER A 361 -5.18 17.06 8.67
N LEU A 362 -4.00 17.27 9.29
CA LEU A 362 -2.82 17.77 8.59
C LEU A 362 -2.33 16.78 7.53
N THR A 363 -2.32 15.48 7.87
CA THR A 363 -1.95 14.41 6.93
C THR A 363 -2.89 14.36 5.73
N LEU A 364 -4.20 14.41 5.99
CA LEU A 364 -5.23 14.42 4.94
C LEU A 364 -5.17 15.70 4.09
N PHE A 365 -4.88 16.84 4.71
CA PHE A 365 -4.71 18.12 4.00
C PHE A 365 -3.47 18.08 3.10
N ALA A 366 -2.34 17.56 3.59
CA ALA A 366 -1.14 17.35 2.79
C ALA A 366 -1.40 16.40 1.62
N PHE A 367 -2.14 15.31 1.85
CA PHE A 367 -2.54 14.38 0.80
C PHE A 367 -3.44 15.03 -0.26
N LEU A 368 -4.40 15.85 0.17
CA LEU A 368 -5.27 16.60 -0.74
C LEU A 368 -4.48 17.60 -1.58
N LEU A 369 -3.59 18.39 -0.95
CA LEU A 369 -2.73 19.34 -1.66
C LEU A 369 -1.82 18.64 -2.67
N LEU A 370 -1.24 17.49 -2.30
CA LEU A 370 -0.43 16.68 -3.21
C LEU A 370 -1.26 16.22 -4.42
N ASN A 371 -2.47 15.70 -4.21
CA ASN A 371 -3.36 15.28 -5.29
C ASN A 371 -3.70 16.44 -6.23
N ILE A 372 -4.04 17.61 -5.68
CA ILE A 372 -4.35 18.82 -6.48
C ILE A 372 -3.11 19.26 -7.27
N ALA A 373 -1.96 19.38 -6.61
CA ALA A 373 -0.72 19.83 -7.24
C ALA A 373 -0.30 18.90 -8.39
N LEU A 374 -0.33 17.58 -8.16
CA LEU A 374 0.05 16.59 -9.17
C LEU A 374 -1.00 16.44 -10.28
N SER A 375 -2.27 16.81 -10.05
CA SER A 375 -3.28 16.84 -11.11
C SER A 375 -3.12 18.03 -12.06
N ILE A 376 -2.46 19.11 -11.62
CA ILE A 376 -2.32 20.36 -12.39
C ILE A 376 -0.91 20.53 -12.97
N HIS A 377 0.12 20.06 -12.28
CA HIS A 377 1.52 20.31 -12.65
C HIS A 377 2.08 19.30 -13.66
N GLY A 378 3.01 19.76 -14.51
CA GLY A 378 3.84 18.88 -15.33
C GLY A 378 3.22 18.45 -16.66
N TYR A 379 2.54 19.36 -17.36
CA TYR A 379 2.10 19.16 -18.75
C TYR A 379 3.03 19.89 -19.72
N ARG A 380 3.52 19.19 -20.75
CA ARG A 380 4.23 19.80 -21.89
C ARG A 380 3.25 19.98 -23.04
N ILE A 381 2.80 21.21 -23.24
CA ILE A 381 1.88 21.56 -24.33
C ILE A 381 2.70 22.18 -25.45
N VAL A 382 2.64 21.57 -26.63
CA VAL A 382 3.36 22.04 -27.82
C VAL A 382 2.41 22.72 -28.80
N PRO A 383 2.85 23.75 -29.55
CA PRO A 383 1.97 24.48 -30.46
C PRO A 383 1.34 23.61 -31.55
N VAL A 384 2.11 22.64 -32.06
CA VAL A 384 1.68 21.65 -33.06
C VAL A 384 2.02 20.29 -32.50
N ASN A 385 1.00 19.44 -32.30
CA ASN A 385 1.17 18.06 -31.84
C ASN A 385 0.49 17.12 -32.85
N MET A 386 1.18 16.08 -33.30
CA MET A 386 0.63 15.21 -34.35
C MET A 386 -0.52 14.31 -33.87
N TYR A 387 -0.54 13.96 -32.58
CA TYR A 387 -1.64 13.16 -32.01
C TYR A 387 -2.82 14.04 -31.62
N PHE A 388 -2.54 15.23 -31.08
CA PHE A 388 -3.54 16.14 -30.54
C PHE A 388 -3.34 17.56 -31.08
N PRO A 389 -3.83 17.85 -32.31
CA PRO A 389 -3.44 19.05 -33.07
C PRO A 389 -3.69 20.38 -32.38
N SER A 390 -4.67 20.47 -31.48
CA SER A 390 -4.96 21.69 -30.73
C SER A 390 -4.47 21.62 -29.28
N LYS A 391 -4.04 22.77 -28.75
CA LYS A 391 -3.67 22.92 -27.33
C LYS A 391 -4.81 22.51 -26.39
N GLU A 392 -6.04 22.80 -26.78
CA GLU A 392 -7.22 22.42 -26.03
C GLU A 392 -7.37 20.90 -25.94
N LYS A 393 -7.23 20.17 -27.06
CA LYS A 393 -7.25 18.70 -27.07
C LYS A 393 -6.14 18.12 -26.21
N GLN A 394 -4.92 18.67 -26.29
CA GLN A 394 -3.80 18.26 -25.44
C GLN A 394 -4.14 18.41 -23.95
N ILE A 395 -4.68 19.57 -23.54
CA ILE A 395 -5.03 19.82 -22.13
C ILE A 395 -6.13 18.86 -21.66
N LEU A 396 -7.23 18.73 -22.41
CA LEU A 396 -8.33 17.84 -22.05
C LEU A 396 -7.85 16.39 -21.93
N ARG A 397 -7.09 15.92 -22.92
CA ARG A 397 -6.52 14.56 -22.93
C ARG A 397 -5.61 14.33 -21.73
N TYR A 398 -4.59 15.17 -21.54
CA TYR A 398 -3.57 14.95 -20.53
C TYR A 398 -4.13 15.10 -19.11
N VAL A 399 -5.03 16.05 -18.87
CA VAL A 399 -5.68 16.19 -17.55
C VAL A 399 -6.58 14.99 -17.27
N SER A 400 -7.37 14.54 -18.25
CA SER A 400 -8.21 13.36 -18.08
C SER A 400 -7.41 12.09 -17.80
N ASP A 401 -6.33 11.85 -18.54
CA ASP A 401 -5.45 10.70 -18.29
C ASP A 401 -4.85 10.76 -16.88
N ARG A 402 -4.31 11.93 -16.50
CA ARG A 402 -3.70 12.16 -15.19
C ARG A 402 -4.66 11.83 -14.06
N THR A 403 -5.88 12.37 -14.09
CA THR A 403 -6.84 12.17 -13.01
C THR A 403 -7.37 10.74 -12.98
N GLY A 404 -7.53 10.08 -14.13
CA GLY A 404 -7.89 8.67 -14.21
C GLY A 404 -6.84 7.75 -13.57
N ILE A 405 -5.57 7.96 -13.93
CA ILE A 405 -4.45 7.15 -13.42
C ILE A 405 -4.25 7.36 -11.91
N ILE A 406 -4.26 8.61 -11.43
CA ILE A 406 -4.14 8.89 -10.00
C ILE A 406 -5.36 8.36 -9.23
N SER A 407 -6.56 8.44 -9.80
CA SER A 407 -7.77 7.87 -9.19
C SER A 407 -7.62 6.37 -8.99
N PHE A 408 -7.22 5.63 -10.03
CA PHE A 408 -7.11 4.18 -9.93
C PHE A 408 -5.93 3.73 -9.05
N ALA A 409 -4.84 4.50 -9.04
CA ALA A 409 -3.72 4.29 -8.12
C ALA A 409 -4.11 4.36 -6.64
N ASN A 410 -5.20 5.06 -6.30
CA ASN A 410 -5.72 5.13 -4.94
C ASN A 410 -6.52 3.90 -4.51
N PHE A 411 -6.92 3.00 -5.41
CA PHE A 411 -7.76 1.84 -5.09
C PHE A 411 -7.14 0.90 -4.02
N PRO A 412 -5.86 0.49 -4.14
CA PRO A 412 -5.19 -0.30 -3.09
C PRO A 412 -5.32 0.33 -1.70
N LEU A 413 -5.19 1.66 -1.61
CA LEU A 413 -5.26 2.41 -0.36
C LEU A 413 -6.67 2.46 0.21
N ILE A 414 -7.70 2.61 -0.63
CA ILE A 414 -9.11 2.60 -0.22
C ILE A 414 -9.42 1.29 0.51
N TRP A 415 -9.06 0.15 -0.07
CA TRP A 415 -9.32 -1.15 0.57
C TRP A 415 -8.42 -1.37 1.79
N LEU A 416 -7.12 -1.02 1.71
CA LEU A 416 -6.19 -1.15 2.84
C LEU A 416 -6.71 -0.46 4.11
N PHE A 417 -7.21 0.78 3.96
CA PHE A 417 -7.73 1.56 5.08
C PHE A 417 -9.16 1.18 5.50
N GLY A 418 -9.87 0.39 4.70
CA GLY A 418 -11.24 -0.06 4.98
C GLY A 418 -11.33 -1.39 5.76
N MET A 419 -10.22 -2.12 5.90
CA MET A 419 -10.20 -3.43 6.57
C MET A 419 -10.22 -3.33 8.10
N ARG A 420 -10.79 -4.37 8.75
CA ARG A 420 -10.76 -4.51 10.22
C ARG A 420 -9.52 -5.28 10.68
N ASN A 421 -9.03 -6.21 9.86
CA ASN A 421 -7.85 -7.04 10.14
C ASN A 421 -6.63 -6.50 9.39
N ASN A 422 -6.11 -5.37 9.83
CA ASN A 422 -4.94 -4.76 9.20
C ASN A 422 -3.70 -4.92 10.08
N LEU A 423 -2.68 -5.65 9.58
CA LEU A 423 -1.36 -5.76 10.24
C LEU A 423 -0.77 -4.38 10.55
N LEU A 424 -1.01 -3.40 9.69
CA LEU A 424 -0.52 -2.05 9.86
C LEU A 424 -1.17 -1.34 11.05
N MET A 425 -2.41 -1.68 11.44
CA MET A 425 -3.00 -1.12 12.66
C MET A 425 -2.23 -1.56 13.92
N TRP A 426 -1.76 -2.82 13.95
CA TRP A 426 -0.90 -3.30 15.02
C TRP A 426 0.47 -2.62 15.01
N LEU A 427 1.09 -2.46 13.82
CA LEU A 427 2.40 -1.81 13.69
C LEU A 427 2.37 -0.32 14.03
N THR A 428 1.33 0.42 13.63
CA THR A 428 1.22 1.86 13.90
C THR A 428 0.56 2.19 15.23
N GLY A 429 -0.07 1.21 15.89
CA GLY A 429 -0.87 1.41 17.09
C GLY A 429 -2.10 2.32 16.90
N TRP A 430 -2.55 2.51 15.66
CA TRP A 430 -3.73 3.33 15.38
C TRP A 430 -5.00 2.48 15.46
N ASP A 431 -6.09 3.12 15.88
CA ASP A 431 -7.39 2.50 15.96
C ASP A 431 -8.06 2.37 14.59
N PHE A 432 -9.10 1.54 14.52
CA PHE A 432 -9.91 1.38 13.31
C PHE A 432 -10.56 2.70 12.89
N GLY A 433 -10.89 3.58 13.85
CA GLY A 433 -11.44 4.90 13.58
C GLY A 433 -10.53 5.77 12.71
N THR A 434 -9.23 5.77 13.01
CA THR A 434 -8.19 6.46 12.21
C THR A 434 -8.09 5.89 10.79
N TYR A 435 -7.98 4.57 10.64
CA TYR A 435 -7.90 3.92 9.32
C TYR A 435 -9.16 4.19 8.49
N ASN A 436 -10.33 3.98 9.08
CA ASN A 436 -11.60 4.25 8.40
C ASN A 436 -11.76 5.73 8.02
N ASN A 437 -11.13 6.65 8.76
CA ASN A 437 -11.08 8.05 8.36
C ASN A 437 -10.25 8.27 7.09
N PHE A 438 -9.10 7.62 6.97
CA PHE A 438 -8.30 7.64 5.74
C PHE A 438 -9.04 7.00 4.56
N HIS A 439 -9.68 5.84 4.76
CA HIS A 439 -10.53 5.19 3.75
C HIS A 439 -11.54 6.17 3.14
N ARG A 440 -12.32 6.88 3.99
CA ARG A 440 -13.33 7.84 3.53
C ARG A 440 -12.75 8.97 2.69
N TRP A 441 -11.60 9.52 3.06
CA TRP A 441 -11.00 10.66 2.34
C TRP A 441 -10.30 10.24 1.05
N VAL A 442 -9.57 9.13 1.07
CA VAL A 442 -8.94 8.59 -0.15
C VAL A 442 -10.01 8.23 -1.17
N ALA A 443 -11.12 7.61 -0.75
CA ALA A 443 -12.25 7.29 -1.64
C ALA A 443 -12.88 8.55 -2.25
N ARG A 444 -13.11 9.61 -1.46
CA ARG A 444 -13.66 10.88 -1.97
C ARG A 444 -12.76 11.54 -3.01
N ILE A 445 -11.45 11.56 -2.76
CA ILE A 445 -10.46 12.15 -3.68
C ILE A 445 -10.42 11.35 -4.99
N SER A 446 -10.36 10.01 -4.89
CA SER A 446 -10.40 9.12 -6.05
C SER A 446 -11.69 9.31 -6.87
N THR A 447 -12.87 9.33 -6.23
CA THR A 447 -14.13 9.60 -6.93
C THR A 447 -14.14 10.98 -7.61
N ALA A 448 -13.65 12.03 -6.95
CA ALA A 448 -13.56 13.35 -7.57
C ALA A 448 -12.66 13.36 -8.81
N GLN A 449 -11.53 12.65 -8.77
CA GLN A 449 -10.62 12.49 -9.90
C GLN A 449 -11.24 11.66 -11.04
N ALA A 450 -12.01 10.62 -10.71
CA ALA A 450 -12.77 9.84 -11.70
C ALA A 450 -13.83 10.69 -12.41
N ILE A 451 -14.53 11.58 -11.67
CA ILE A 451 -15.46 12.53 -12.27
C ILE A 451 -14.74 13.47 -13.24
N VAL A 452 -13.59 14.05 -12.84
CA VAL A 452 -12.81 14.93 -13.73
C VAL A 452 -12.34 14.18 -14.97
N HIS A 453 -11.91 12.92 -14.82
CA HIS A 453 -11.53 12.05 -15.93
C HIS A 453 -12.69 11.86 -16.91
N SER A 454 -13.85 11.38 -16.45
CA SER A 454 -15.04 11.15 -17.29
C SER A 454 -15.55 12.42 -17.95
N VAL A 455 -15.63 13.53 -17.22
CA VAL A 455 -16.06 14.82 -17.79
C VAL A 455 -15.09 15.30 -18.87
N GLY A 456 -13.77 15.22 -18.62
CA GLY A 456 -12.78 15.68 -19.60
C GLY A 456 -12.78 14.83 -20.88
N TYR A 457 -12.95 13.51 -20.80
CA TYR A 457 -13.11 12.66 -21.99
C TYR A 457 -14.43 12.90 -22.71
N THR A 458 -15.52 13.06 -21.97
CA THR A 458 -16.82 13.42 -22.57
C THR A 458 -16.72 14.72 -23.35
N LEU A 459 -16.07 15.76 -22.78
CA LEU A 459 -15.84 17.03 -23.46
C LEU A 459 -14.92 16.90 -24.67
N LEU A 460 -13.83 16.11 -24.56
CA LEU A 460 -12.89 15.86 -25.65
C LEU A 460 -13.63 15.28 -26.87
N ILE A 461 -14.37 14.19 -26.66
CA ILE A 461 -15.09 13.47 -27.72
C ILE A 461 -16.23 14.31 -28.28
N PHE A 462 -17.02 14.95 -27.42
CA PHE A 462 -18.16 15.75 -27.87
C PHE A 462 -17.72 16.96 -28.70
N ARG A 463 -16.59 17.60 -28.36
CA ARG A 463 -16.05 18.73 -29.14
C ARG A 463 -15.41 18.29 -30.47
N GLU A 464 -15.00 17.04 -30.59
CA GLU A 464 -14.36 16.51 -31.78
C GLU A 464 -15.36 16.19 -32.91
N GLY A 465 -16.48 15.55 -32.58
CA GLY A 465 -17.44 15.11 -33.61
C GLY A 465 -18.91 15.25 -33.22
N GLY A 466 -19.22 16.00 -32.16
CA GLY A 466 -20.59 16.23 -31.71
C GLY A 466 -21.27 14.98 -31.15
N TRP A 467 -22.60 14.97 -31.20
CA TRP A 467 -23.42 13.91 -30.60
C TRP A 467 -23.24 12.55 -31.30
N ASP A 468 -23.15 12.54 -32.63
CA ASP A 468 -23.03 11.28 -33.39
C ASP A 468 -21.72 10.56 -33.07
N TYR A 469 -20.62 11.31 -32.95
CA TYR A 469 -19.33 10.76 -32.54
C TYR A 469 -19.34 10.30 -31.08
N TYR A 470 -19.99 11.05 -30.19
CA TYR A 470 -20.16 10.61 -28.80
C TYR A 470 -20.91 9.28 -28.70
N VAL A 471 -22.03 9.13 -29.42
CA VAL A 471 -22.81 7.87 -29.45
C VAL A 471 -22.00 6.72 -30.05
N PHE A 472 -21.14 6.97 -31.04
CA PHE A 472 -20.24 5.96 -31.58
C PHE A 472 -19.34 5.32 -30.50
N TRP A 473 -18.82 6.10 -29.57
CA TRP A 473 -17.96 5.56 -28.49
C TRP A 473 -18.69 4.63 -27.52
N TRP A 474 -20.01 4.72 -27.40
CA TRP A 474 -20.81 3.78 -26.60
C TRP A 474 -20.79 2.35 -27.14
N SER A 475 -20.35 2.13 -28.39
CA SER A 475 -20.14 0.78 -28.92
C SER A 475 -18.93 0.06 -28.31
N TYR A 476 -18.01 0.78 -27.67
CA TYR A 476 -16.81 0.22 -27.07
C TYR A 476 -17.02 -0.13 -25.60
N MET A 477 -16.65 -1.37 -25.22
CA MET A 477 -16.83 -1.87 -23.87
C MET A 477 -16.20 -0.96 -22.82
N PHE A 478 -14.92 -0.61 -23.01
CA PHE A 478 -14.17 0.19 -22.04
C PHE A 478 -14.82 1.55 -21.76
N TRP A 479 -15.52 2.13 -22.74
CA TRP A 479 -16.15 3.43 -22.61
C TRP A 479 -17.35 3.38 -21.67
N TRP A 480 -18.36 2.56 -21.99
CA TRP A 480 -19.59 2.52 -21.20
C TRP A 480 -19.38 1.91 -19.81
N VAL A 481 -18.47 0.94 -19.64
CA VAL A 481 -18.13 0.41 -18.31
C VAL A 481 -17.37 1.44 -17.45
N GLY A 482 -16.59 2.34 -18.07
CA GLY A 482 -15.95 3.46 -17.40
C GLY A 482 -16.94 4.47 -16.85
N GLU A 483 -17.96 4.81 -17.65
CA GLU A 483 -19.07 5.67 -17.20
C GLU A 483 -19.86 5.03 -16.05
N ILE A 484 -20.17 3.72 -16.14
CA ILE A 484 -20.79 2.99 -15.02
C ILE A 484 -19.89 3.04 -13.78
N ALA A 485 -18.57 2.86 -13.91
CA ALA A 485 -17.65 2.93 -12.78
C ALA A 485 -17.73 4.29 -12.08
N THR A 486 -17.66 5.40 -12.82
CA THR A 486 -17.76 6.76 -12.25
C THR A 486 -19.11 7.01 -11.59
N ILE A 487 -20.21 6.56 -12.20
CA ILE A 487 -21.56 6.67 -11.62
C ILE A 487 -21.64 5.88 -10.31
N VAL A 488 -21.21 4.63 -10.29
CA VAL A 488 -21.27 3.77 -9.10
C VAL A 488 -20.33 4.29 -8.00
N MET A 489 -19.13 4.79 -8.33
CA MET A 489 -18.24 5.46 -7.38
C MET A 489 -18.89 6.71 -6.76
N SER A 490 -19.65 7.47 -7.56
CA SER A 490 -20.37 8.65 -7.08
C SER A 490 -21.54 8.25 -6.17
N LEU A 491 -22.30 7.22 -6.53
CA LEU A 491 -23.37 6.65 -5.70
C LEU A 491 -22.82 6.07 -4.40
N LEU A 492 -21.66 5.42 -4.41
CA LEU A 492 -20.97 4.95 -3.22
C LEU A 492 -20.69 6.10 -2.25
N VAL A 493 -20.09 7.19 -2.72
CA VAL A 493 -19.82 8.36 -1.86
C VAL A 493 -21.11 8.99 -1.34
N GLY A 494 -22.14 9.11 -2.21
CA GLY A 494 -23.45 9.65 -1.84
C GLY A 494 -24.20 8.82 -0.80
N ALA A 495 -24.30 7.50 -1.01
CA ALA A 495 -24.93 6.56 -0.08
C ALA A 495 -24.15 6.43 1.24
N SER A 496 -22.83 6.71 1.21
CA SER A 496 -21.96 6.74 2.40
C SER A 496 -22.08 8.04 3.21
N PHE A 497 -22.98 8.95 2.84
CA PHE A 497 -23.20 10.18 3.60
C PHE A 497 -23.64 9.88 5.03
N TYR A 498 -23.08 10.63 5.98
CA TYR A 498 -23.18 10.32 7.42
C TYR A 498 -24.63 10.16 7.89
N TRP A 499 -25.54 11.02 7.41
CA TRP A 499 -26.95 10.97 7.78
C TRP A 499 -27.65 9.69 7.29
N ILE A 500 -27.44 9.30 6.03
CA ILE A 500 -28.04 8.09 5.43
C ILE A 500 -27.55 6.84 6.17
N ARG A 501 -26.23 6.74 6.33
CA ARG A 501 -25.58 5.60 7.00
C ARG A 501 -26.05 5.41 8.44
N ARG A 502 -26.32 6.49 9.16
CA ARG A 502 -26.78 6.42 10.56
C ARG A 502 -28.22 5.94 10.69
N GLN A 503 -29.08 6.29 9.73
CA GLN A 503 -30.48 5.88 9.78
C GLN A 503 -30.66 4.41 9.41
N GLN A 504 -29.92 3.91 8.40
CA GLN A 504 -30.07 2.55 7.88
C GLN A 504 -28.70 1.89 7.65
N TYR A 505 -27.98 1.61 8.73
CA TYR A 505 -26.61 1.11 8.68
C TYR A 505 -26.48 -0.24 7.94
N GLU A 506 -27.39 -1.19 8.20
CA GLU A 506 -27.33 -2.53 7.57
C GLU A 506 -27.56 -2.46 6.06
N LEU A 507 -28.55 -1.67 5.61
CA LEU A 507 -28.79 -1.45 4.19
C LEU A 507 -27.61 -0.76 3.52
N PHE A 508 -27.07 0.27 4.17
CA PHE A 508 -25.86 0.95 3.71
C PHE A 508 -24.71 -0.04 3.50
N LEU A 509 -24.45 -0.92 4.46
CA LEU A 509 -23.33 -1.86 4.39
C LEU A 509 -23.46 -2.84 3.22
N VAL A 510 -24.66 -3.42 3.02
CA VAL A 510 -24.92 -4.35 1.91
C VAL A 510 -24.78 -3.66 0.56
N VAL A 511 -25.43 -2.49 0.40
CA VAL A 511 -25.37 -1.69 -0.83
C VAL A 511 -23.93 -1.26 -1.14
N HIS A 512 -23.16 -0.86 -0.12
CA HIS A 512 -21.76 -0.47 -0.27
C HIS A 512 -20.87 -1.63 -0.74
N ILE A 513 -21.06 -2.84 -0.19
CA ILE A 513 -20.30 -4.03 -0.60
C ILE A 513 -20.63 -4.40 -2.06
N ILE A 514 -21.90 -4.45 -2.42
CA ILE A 514 -22.34 -4.80 -3.79
C ILE A 514 -21.77 -3.79 -4.79
N MET A 515 -21.92 -2.49 -4.53
CA MET A 515 -21.38 -1.46 -5.41
C MET A 515 -19.84 -1.48 -5.48
N SER A 516 -19.15 -1.85 -4.39
CA SER A 516 -17.69 -2.01 -4.40
C SER A 516 -17.23 -3.15 -5.32
N ILE A 517 -17.96 -4.27 -5.35
CA ILE A 517 -17.70 -5.38 -6.28
C ILE A 517 -17.92 -4.92 -7.72
N ILE A 518 -19.03 -4.20 -7.96
CA ILE A 518 -19.34 -3.65 -9.29
C ILE A 518 -18.21 -2.72 -9.74
N VAL A 519 -17.74 -1.79 -8.89
CA VAL A 519 -16.64 -0.88 -9.23
C VAL A 519 -15.37 -1.63 -9.60
N LEU A 520 -14.98 -2.66 -8.84
CA LEU A 520 -13.79 -3.45 -9.18
C LEU A 520 -13.95 -4.18 -10.52
N ALA A 521 -15.11 -4.78 -10.78
CA ALA A 521 -15.39 -5.49 -12.03
C ALA A 521 -15.45 -4.54 -13.24
N THR A 522 -16.13 -3.41 -13.11
CA THR A 522 -16.25 -2.42 -14.19
C THR A 522 -14.92 -1.73 -14.45
N MET A 523 -14.09 -1.47 -13.43
CA MET A 523 -12.76 -0.92 -13.61
C MET A 523 -11.81 -1.89 -14.31
N LEU A 524 -11.87 -3.18 -13.99
CA LEU A 524 -11.08 -4.20 -14.72
C LEU A 524 -11.48 -4.24 -16.20
N ALA A 525 -12.78 -4.20 -16.50
CA ALA A 525 -13.26 -4.11 -17.87
C ALA A 525 -12.87 -2.78 -18.54
N HIS A 526 -12.88 -1.66 -17.82
CA HIS A 526 -12.51 -0.34 -18.31
C HIS A 526 -11.03 -0.29 -18.73
N VAL A 527 -10.13 -0.83 -17.92
CA VAL A 527 -8.69 -0.80 -18.22
C VAL A 527 -8.23 -1.93 -19.14
N SER A 528 -9.14 -2.81 -19.59
CA SER A 528 -8.82 -3.91 -20.51
C SER A 528 -8.23 -3.45 -21.86
N ILE A 529 -8.46 -2.20 -22.24
CA ILE A 529 -7.84 -1.56 -23.40
C ILE A 529 -6.30 -1.50 -23.30
N PHE A 530 -5.74 -1.55 -22.09
CA PHE A 530 -4.30 -1.45 -21.84
C PHE A 530 -3.60 -2.82 -21.72
N GLU A 531 -4.21 -3.90 -22.22
CA GLU A 531 -3.64 -5.25 -22.29
C GLU A 531 -2.99 -5.74 -20.97
N GLY A 532 -3.55 -5.35 -19.82
CA GLY A 532 -3.12 -5.80 -18.49
C GLY A 532 -2.17 -4.87 -17.72
N GLU A 533 -1.74 -3.73 -18.29
CA GLU A 533 -0.81 -2.79 -17.64
C GLU A 533 -1.31 -2.29 -16.27
N TYR A 534 -2.63 -2.08 -16.14
CA TYR A 534 -3.27 -1.54 -14.94
C TYR A 534 -3.91 -2.60 -14.04
N ASP A 535 -3.79 -3.89 -14.37
CA ASP A 535 -4.45 -4.98 -13.63
C ASP A 535 -3.99 -5.06 -12.17
N VAL A 536 -2.77 -4.60 -11.87
CA VAL A 536 -2.23 -4.55 -10.50
C VAL A 536 -3.13 -3.76 -9.55
N PHE A 537 -3.77 -2.69 -10.04
CA PHE A 537 -4.66 -1.84 -9.22
C PHE A 537 -6.02 -2.49 -8.97
N PHE A 538 -6.36 -3.57 -9.67
CA PHE A 538 -7.50 -4.44 -9.36
C PHE A 538 -7.10 -5.60 -8.42
N TRP A 539 -6.00 -6.30 -8.74
CA TRP A 539 -5.60 -7.50 -8.00
C TRP A 539 -5.19 -7.20 -6.56
N VAL A 540 -4.49 -6.09 -6.31
CA VAL A 540 -4.04 -5.71 -4.96
C VAL A 540 -5.23 -5.49 -4.01
N PRO A 541 -6.24 -4.65 -4.32
CA PRO A 541 -7.47 -4.56 -3.52
C PRO A 541 -8.16 -5.91 -3.31
N CYS A 542 -8.25 -6.75 -4.33
CA CYS A 542 -8.87 -8.08 -4.23
C CYS A 542 -8.14 -8.96 -3.20
N PHE A 543 -6.80 -9.03 -3.25
CA PHE A 543 -6.02 -9.79 -2.27
C PHE A 543 -6.11 -9.23 -0.86
N ILE A 544 -6.06 -7.90 -0.72
CA ILE A 544 -6.28 -7.20 0.54
C ILE A 544 -7.64 -7.59 1.13
N TRP A 545 -8.70 -7.53 0.32
CA TRP A 545 -10.05 -7.80 0.79
C TRP A 545 -10.28 -9.27 1.16
N VAL A 546 -9.89 -10.20 0.29
CA VAL A 546 -10.00 -11.64 0.55
C VAL A 546 -9.15 -12.02 1.77
N GLY A 547 -7.94 -11.46 1.89
CA GLY A 547 -7.07 -11.64 3.05
C GLY A 547 -7.75 -11.25 4.36
N ASP A 548 -8.39 -10.07 4.43
CA ASP A 548 -9.17 -9.66 5.62
C ASP A 548 -10.26 -10.67 5.99
N ARG A 549 -10.97 -11.23 5.00
CA ARG A 549 -12.02 -12.23 5.25
C ARG A 549 -11.44 -13.54 5.77
N VAL A 550 -10.32 -14.00 5.21
CA VAL A 550 -9.61 -15.19 5.70
C VAL A 550 -9.15 -14.99 7.14
N PHE A 551 -8.49 -13.87 7.46
CA PHE A 551 -8.06 -13.57 8.83
C PHE A 551 -9.22 -13.48 9.81
N ARG A 552 -10.37 -12.94 9.39
CA ARG A 552 -11.59 -12.92 10.21
C ARG A 552 -12.10 -14.32 10.53
N VAL A 553 -12.17 -15.21 9.54
CA VAL A 553 -12.59 -16.61 9.74
C VAL A 553 -11.61 -17.34 10.65
N LEU A 554 -10.30 -17.16 10.44
CA LEU A 554 -9.27 -17.75 11.30
C LEU A 554 -9.38 -17.25 12.75
N ARG A 555 -9.68 -15.96 12.96
CA ARG A 555 -9.87 -15.36 14.28
C ARG A 555 -11.10 -15.92 14.99
N ILE A 556 -12.23 -16.07 14.27
CA ILE A 556 -13.44 -16.72 14.81
C ILE A 556 -13.15 -18.18 15.20
N ALA A 557 -12.43 -18.91 14.34
CA ALA A 557 -12.01 -20.29 14.62
C ALA A 557 -11.04 -20.39 15.80
N ALA A 558 -10.21 -19.37 16.03
CA ALA A 558 -9.31 -19.30 17.17
C ALA A 558 -10.05 -19.06 18.50
N PHE A 559 -11.22 -18.40 18.48
CA PHE A 559 -12.07 -18.28 19.67
C PHE A 559 -12.83 -19.58 19.97
N ASN A 560 -13.33 -20.27 18.94
CA ASN A 560 -13.92 -21.59 19.11
C ASN A 560 -13.64 -22.47 17.87
N PRO A 561 -12.84 -23.55 17.99
CA PRO A 561 -12.56 -24.46 16.88
C PRO A 561 -13.81 -25.13 16.30
N LYS A 562 -14.83 -25.38 17.14
CA LYS A 562 -16.14 -25.86 16.68
C LYS A 562 -16.98 -24.66 16.27
N LEU A 563 -16.74 -24.19 15.05
CA LEU A 563 -17.54 -23.12 14.44
C LEU A 563 -19.04 -23.42 14.58
N TRP A 564 -19.83 -22.41 14.94
CA TRP A 564 -21.28 -22.48 15.17
C TRP A 564 -21.75 -23.19 16.45
N ASN A 565 -20.86 -23.67 17.31
CA ASN A 565 -21.24 -24.37 18.55
C ASN A 565 -20.98 -23.57 19.84
N THR A 566 -20.89 -22.23 19.76
CA THR A 566 -20.80 -21.38 20.96
C THR A 566 -22.19 -21.01 21.43
N TRP A 567 -22.54 -21.43 22.64
CA TRP A 567 -23.78 -21.05 23.32
C TRP A 567 -23.45 -20.00 24.39
N ALA A 568 -24.05 -18.83 24.25
CA ALA A 568 -24.02 -17.75 25.21
C ALA A 568 -25.33 -17.70 25.99
N THR A 569 -25.30 -17.07 27.15
CA THR A 569 -26.49 -16.83 27.96
C THR A 569 -26.83 -15.35 27.94
N SER A 570 -28.05 -15.00 27.56
CA SER A 570 -28.56 -13.62 27.62
C SER A 570 -29.60 -13.45 28.72
N VAL A 571 -29.48 -12.39 29.51
CA VAL A 571 -30.44 -11.98 30.55
C VAL A 571 -30.78 -10.51 30.36
N TYR A 572 -32.07 -10.19 30.34
CA TYR A 572 -32.54 -8.80 30.29
C TYR A 572 -32.96 -8.35 31.69
N HIS A 573 -32.55 -7.18 32.14
CA HIS A 573 -33.04 -6.59 33.39
C HIS A 573 -33.97 -5.41 33.08
N PRO A 574 -35.29 -5.53 33.31
CA PRO A 574 -36.25 -4.48 32.96
C PRO A 574 -36.02 -3.15 33.68
N THR A 575 -35.56 -3.19 34.93
CA THR A 575 -35.33 -2.00 35.77
C THR A 575 -34.14 -1.18 35.32
N SER A 576 -33.03 -1.83 34.94
CA SER A 576 -31.82 -1.16 34.43
C SER A 576 -31.81 -0.98 32.91
N ASN A 577 -32.76 -1.61 32.20
CA ASN A 577 -32.84 -1.66 30.73
C ASN A 577 -31.48 -2.03 30.10
N ILE A 578 -30.89 -3.12 30.59
CA ILE A 578 -29.61 -3.66 30.10
C ILE A 578 -29.79 -5.16 29.78
N VAL A 579 -29.11 -5.62 28.74
CA VAL A 579 -28.95 -7.05 28.45
C VAL A 579 -27.53 -7.46 28.83
N ARG A 580 -27.41 -8.42 29.75
CA ARG A 580 -26.14 -9.08 30.06
C ARG A 580 -26.01 -10.29 29.14
N LEU A 581 -24.96 -10.30 28.32
CA LEU A 581 -24.61 -11.44 27.47
C LEU A 581 -23.33 -12.07 28.02
N VAL A 582 -23.44 -13.30 28.51
CA VAL A 582 -22.34 -14.07 29.09
C VAL A 582 -21.92 -15.14 28.09
N ILE A 583 -20.66 -15.10 27.66
CA ILE A 583 -20.12 -16.03 26.66
C ILE A 583 -19.02 -16.87 27.30
N PRO A 584 -19.08 -18.21 27.24
CA PRO A 584 -17.97 -19.06 27.67
C PRO A 584 -16.79 -18.92 26.71
N TRP A 585 -15.57 -18.87 27.26
CA TRP A 585 -14.33 -18.81 26.48
C TRP A 585 -13.37 -19.95 26.80
N SER A 586 -13.86 -21.03 27.43
CA SER A 586 -13.07 -22.22 27.76
C SER A 586 -12.42 -22.90 26.55
N SER A 587 -13.02 -22.81 25.37
CA SER A 587 -12.48 -23.35 24.11
C SER A 587 -11.60 -22.38 23.31
N SER A 588 -11.39 -21.15 23.81
CA SER A 588 -10.61 -20.13 23.13
C SER A 588 -9.11 -20.39 23.21
N LEU A 589 -8.41 -20.21 22.09
CA LEU A 589 -6.95 -20.31 22.00
C LEU A 589 -6.22 -19.14 22.68
N TYR A 590 -6.96 -18.09 23.05
CA TYR A 590 -6.42 -16.91 23.74
C TYR A 590 -7.33 -16.48 24.89
N LYS A 591 -6.73 -15.82 25.89
CA LYS A 591 -7.47 -15.21 27.01
C LYS A 591 -8.01 -13.83 26.59
N PRO A 592 -9.31 -13.54 26.79
CA PRO A 592 -9.84 -12.19 26.62
C PRO A 592 -9.14 -11.18 27.52
N ALA A 593 -8.73 -10.04 26.96
CA ALA A 593 -7.98 -9.02 27.68
C ALA A 593 -8.84 -7.76 27.97
N PRO A 594 -8.54 -7.02 29.06
CA PRO A 594 -9.20 -5.76 29.38
C PRO A 594 -9.14 -4.74 28.23
N GLY A 595 -10.21 -3.97 28.07
CA GLY A 595 -10.34 -2.92 27.04
C GLY A 595 -10.49 -3.43 25.62
N THR A 596 -10.54 -4.75 25.40
CA THR A 596 -10.80 -5.32 24.07
C THR A 596 -12.30 -5.39 23.77
N TYR A 597 -12.64 -5.33 22.49
CA TYR A 597 -14.02 -5.48 22.00
C TYR A 597 -14.13 -6.59 20.96
N TYR A 598 -15.34 -7.13 20.82
CA TYR A 598 -15.62 -8.28 19.97
C TYR A 598 -16.86 -7.99 19.14
N TYR A 599 -16.84 -8.39 17.87
CA TYR A 599 -18.05 -8.44 17.06
C TYR A 599 -18.80 -9.72 17.39
N VAL A 600 -20.03 -9.56 17.89
CA VAL A 600 -20.90 -10.68 18.23
C VAL A 600 -21.96 -10.84 17.13
N HIS A 601 -22.08 -12.06 16.62
CA HIS A 601 -23.15 -12.49 15.74
C HIS A 601 -24.12 -13.36 16.53
N VAL A 602 -25.43 -13.11 16.43
CA VAL A 602 -26.46 -13.97 17.02
C VAL A 602 -27.09 -14.82 15.91
N LEU A 603 -26.97 -16.13 16.04
CA LEU A 603 -27.25 -17.11 14.97
C LEU A 603 -28.65 -17.74 15.06
N ASN A 604 -29.48 -17.25 15.98
CA ASN A 604 -30.81 -17.78 16.27
C ASN A 604 -31.89 -17.29 15.29
N GLY A 605 -31.58 -16.36 14.38
CA GLY A 605 -32.54 -15.77 13.46
C GLY A 605 -31.99 -15.59 12.04
N PRO A 606 -32.82 -15.10 11.10
CA PRO A 606 -32.44 -14.98 9.69
C PRO A 606 -31.27 -14.00 9.49
N ARG A 607 -31.15 -12.97 10.34
CA ARG A 607 -30.11 -11.93 10.27
C ARG A 607 -28.78 -12.35 10.93
N CYS A 608 -28.41 -13.61 10.83
CA CYS A 608 -27.20 -14.17 11.45
C CYS A 608 -25.88 -13.60 10.88
N TRP A 609 -25.96 -12.93 9.72
CA TRP A 609 -24.82 -12.24 9.10
C TRP A 609 -24.48 -10.90 9.78
N GLU A 610 -25.41 -10.30 10.53
CA GLU A 610 -25.20 -9.03 11.23
C GLU A 610 -24.17 -9.23 12.35
N SER A 611 -23.27 -8.26 12.52
CA SER A 611 -22.18 -8.33 13.48
C SER A 611 -22.04 -7.00 14.19
N HIS A 612 -22.16 -6.99 15.53
CA HIS A 612 -22.13 -5.74 16.30
C HIS A 612 -20.98 -5.77 17.32
N PRO A 613 -20.20 -4.67 17.43
CA PRO A 613 -19.08 -4.60 18.35
C PRO A 613 -19.57 -4.34 19.78
N PHE A 614 -19.05 -5.10 20.74
CA PHE A 614 -19.26 -4.89 22.16
C PHE A 614 -17.94 -5.03 22.91
N THR A 615 -17.68 -4.10 23.82
CA THR A 615 -16.51 -4.15 24.70
C THR A 615 -16.76 -5.14 25.83
N VAL A 616 -15.73 -5.93 26.17
CA VAL A 616 -15.81 -6.84 27.31
C VAL A 616 -15.91 -6.04 28.60
N ALA A 617 -16.95 -6.26 29.37
CA ALA A 617 -17.16 -5.61 30.66
C ALA A 617 -16.41 -6.33 31.79
N ALA A 618 -16.40 -7.66 31.79
CA ALA A 618 -15.68 -8.45 32.78
C ALA A 618 -15.23 -9.78 32.20
N VAL A 619 -14.13 -10.31 32.73
CA VAL A 619 -13.61 -11.65 32.43
C VAL A 619 -13.54 -12.41 33.75
N THR A 620 -14.21 -13.56 33.82
CA THR A 620 -14.24 -14.41 35.01
C THR A 620 -13.43 -15.68 34.74
N GLU A 621 -12.56 -16.03 35.68
CA GLU A 621 -11.76 -17.26 35.65
C GLU A 621 -12.38 -18.38 36.50
N GLU A 622 -11.89 -19.61 36.31
CA GLU A 622 -12.32 -20.78 37.10
C GLU A 622 -12.12 -20.53 38.60
N GLY A 623 -13.14 -20.83 39.42
CA GLY A 623 -13.12 -20.69 40.88
C GLY A 623 -13.64 -19.36 41.45
N GLN A 624 -14.05 -18.39 40.62
CA GLN A 624 -14.69 -17.13 41.06
C GLN A 624 -16.21 -17.07 40.80
N GLY A 625 -16.80 -18.14 40.25
CA GLY A 625 -18.15 -18.14 39.64
C GLY A 625 -19.35 -18.38 40.58
N ASP A 626 -19.15 -18.92 41.78
CA ASP A 626 -20.25 -19.43 42.61
C ASP A 626 -21.21 -18.35 43.15
N SER A 627 -20.82 -17.06 43.15
CA SER A 627 -21.67 -15.97 43.67
C SER A 627 -22.35 -15.09 42.62
N LYS A 628 -21.96 -15.12 41.33
CA LYS A 628 -22.44 -14.12 40.34
C LYS A 628 -23.61 -14.56 39.46
N LEU A 629 -23.85 -15.88 39.30
CA LEU A 629 -24.90 -16.40 38.41
C LEU A 629 -26.21 -16.78 39.14
N LEU A 630 -26.21 -16.76 40.47
CA LEU A 630 -27.40 -16.96 41.29
C LEU A 630 -27.83 -15.63 41.89
N GLY A 631 -28.54 -14.82 41.10
CA GLY A 631 -29.34 -13.73 41.63
C GLY A 631 -30.40 -14.31 42.57
N GLU A 632 -30.16 -14.15 43.86
CA GLU A 632 -31.08 -14.44 44.95
C GLU A 632 -32.38 -13.63 44.76
N GLN A 633 -33.42 -14.27 44.23
CA GLN A 633 -34.84 -13.96 44.44
C GLN A 633 -35.71 -15.07 43.80
N VAL A 634 -35.76 -16.23 44.47
CA VAL A 634 -36.86 -17.20 44.28
C VAL A 634 -37.33 -17.62 45.68
N PRO A 635 -38.63 -17.46 46.03
CA PRO A 635 -39.16 -17.97 47.29
C PRO A 635 -39.12 -19.50 47.25
N LEU A 636 -38.47 -20.10 48.24
CA LEU A 636 -38.52 -21.53 48.51
C LEU A 636 -39.97 -21.97 48.73
N LEU A 637 -40.49 -22.84 47.87
CA LEU A 637 -41.64 -23.70 48.18
C LEU A 637 -41.34 -25.14 47.74
N GLU A 638 -41.63 -26.05 48.67
CA GLU A 638 -41.28 -27.47 48.70
C GLU A 638 -41.98 -28.34 47.64
N ASN A 639 -41.20 -29.33 47.20
CA ASN A 639 -41.51 -30.70 46.74
C ASN A 639 -42.97 -31.18 46.63
N ASN A 640 -43.29 -31.74 45.46
CA ASN A 640 -44.02 -33.01 45.32
C ASN A 640 -43.60 -33.71 44.00
N PRO A 641 -43.29 -35.02 43.99
CA PRO A 641 -42.90 -35.73 42.78
C PRO A 641 -44.08 -36.51 42.20
N THR A 642 -44.48 -36.24 40.96
CA THR A 642 -45.21 -37.21 40.13
C THR A 642 -45.11 -36.90 38.63
N ASP A 643 -44.68 -37.94 37.90
CA ASP A 643 -44.99 -38.33 36.52
C ASP A 643 -44.47 -37.57 35.27
N GLN A 644 -43.55 -38.27 34.60
CA GLN A 644 -43.57 -38.75 33.20
C GLN A 644 -43.62 -37.77 32.02
N GLY A 645 -42.48 -37.74 31.30
CA GLY A 645 -42.46 -38.01 29.86
C GLY A 645 -42.53 -36.82 28.90
N LEU A 646 -41.37 -36.24 28.56
CA LEU A 646 -41.05 -35.77 27.21
C LEU A 646 -39.55 -35.44 27.12
N ASP A 647 -38.90 -35.89 26.05
CA ASP A 647 -37.51 -35.57 25.70
C ASP A 647 -37.30 -34.05 25.66
N THR A 648 -36.80 -33.51 26.76
CA THR A 648 -36.36 -32.13 26.88
C THR A 648 -34.85 -32.17 26.94
N VAL A 649 -34.21 -31.53 25.96
CA VAL A 649 -32.77 -31.24 26.00
C VAL A 649 -32.53 -30.46 27.28
N ASP A 650 -31.85 -31.10 28.21
CA ASP A 650 -31.56 -30.61 29.55
C ASP A 650 -30.72 -29.32 29.47
N PRO A 651 -31.20 -28.17 29.97
CA PRO A 651 -30.40 -26.95 30.06
C PRO A 651 -29.29 -27.00 31.13
N GLN A 652 -29.11 -28.14 31.84
CA GLN A 652 -28.15 -28.27 32.95
C GLN A 652 -26.67 -28.47 32.57
N ASP A 653 -26.28 -28.42 31.30
CA ASP A 653 -24.87 -28.63 30.90
C ASP A 653 -24.03 -27.34 30.78
N ILE A 654 -24.48 -26.20 31.34
CA ILE A 654 -23.57 -25.08 31.63
C ILE A 654 -22.92 -25.37 32.97
N GLY A 655 -21.91 -26.24 32.93
CA GLY A 655 -21.15 -26.68 34.08
C GLY A 655 -20.68 -25.55 34.99
N THR A 656 -20.77 -25.83 36.28
CA THR A 656 -20.44 -25.04 37.47
C THR A 656 -18.97 -24.58 37.57
N GLU A 657 -18.19 -24.66 36.49
CA GLU A 657 -16.76 -24.29 36.47
C GLU A 657 -16.34 -23.76 35.08
N SER A 658 -17.09 -22.82 34.49
CA SER A 658 -16.76 -22.30 33.16
C SER A 658 -16.17 -20.87 33.18
N ARG A 659 -15.03 -20.70 32.51
CA ARG A 659 -14.44 -19.39 32.23
C ARG A 659 -15.35 -18.60 31.30
N THR A 660 -15.75 -17.39 31.73
CA THR A 660 -16.74 -16.57 31.02
C THR A 660 -16.26 -15.14 30.77
N MET A 661 -16.81 -14.51 29.74
CA MET A 661 -16.68 -13.08 29.50
C MET A 661 -18.08 -12.47 29.36
N THR A 662 -18.27 -11.30 29.95
CA THR A 662 -19.58 -10.65 30.06
C THR A 662 -19.60 -9.36 29.25
N PHE A 663 -20.68 -9.15 28.51
CA PHE A 663 -20.99 -7.91 27.79
C PHE A 663 -22.22 -7.25 28.39
N LEU A 664 -22.15 -5.93 28.61
CA LEU A 664 -23.30 -5.11 28.99
C LEU A 664 -23.83 -4.39 27.75
N ILE A 665 -25.00 -4.80 27.27
CA ILE A 665 -25.59 -4.32 26.03
C ILE A 665 -26.82 -3.48 26.35
N ARG A 666 -26.75 -2.19 26.03
CA ARG A 666 -27.91 -1.30 26.16
C ARG A 666 -28.84 -1.46 24.94
N PRO A 667 -30.13 -1.76 25.14
CA PRO A 667 -31.08 -1.85 24.03
C PRO A 667 -31.32 -0.48 23.39
N TYR A 668 -31.11 -0.41 22.08
CA TYR A 668 -31.50 0.68 21.21
C TYR A 668 -32.46 0.13 20.15
N ASP A 669 -32.20 0.36 18.88
CA ASP A 669 -32.92 -0.15 17.73
C ASP A 669 -32.21 -1.36 17.10
N GLY A 670 -32.83 -1.92 16.05
CA GLY A 670 -32.24 -2.98 15.24
C GLY A 670 -31.85 -4.22 16.05
N PHE A 671 -30.58 -4.62 15.96
CA PHE A 671 -30.04 -5.82 16.60
C PHE A 671 -30.24 -5.84 18.12
N THR A 672 -29.93 -4.73 18.79
CA THR A 672 -29.96 -4.67 20.26
C THR A 672 -31.39 -4.74 20.81
N SER A 673 -32.38 -4.16 20.13
CA SER A 673 -33.80 -4.35 20.46
C SER A 673 -34.21 -5.81 20.33
N ARG A 674 -33.83 -6.49 19.24
CA ARG A 674 -34.19 -7.90 19.05
C ARG A 674 -33.55 -8.80 20.09
N LEU A 675 -32.31 -8.51 20.48
CA LEU A 675 -31.63 -9.22 21.55
C LEU A 675 -32.34 -9.01 22.90
N ARG A 676 -32.78 -7.78 23.20
CA ARG A 676 -33.64 -7.49 24.35
C ARG A 676 -34.94 -8.27 24.28
N ASP A 677 -35.66 -8.23 23.17
CA ASP A 677 -36.96 -8.86 23.02
C ASP A 677 -36.84 -10.38 23.24
N ALA A 678 -35.83 -11.00 22.63
CA ALA A 678 -35.52 -12.42 22.84
C ALA A 678 -35.18 -12.76 24.30
N ALA A 679 -34.37 -11.94 24.98
CA ALA A 679 -34.02 -12.14 26.39
C ALA A 679 -35.19 -11.86 27.34
N SER A 680 -36.06 -10.91 27.00
CA SER A 680 -37.22 -10.52 27.81
C SER A 680 -38.35 -11.54 27.78
N ALA A 681 -38.45 -12.33 26.71
CA ALA A 681 -39.52 -13.31 26.52
C ALA A 681 -39.58 -14.40 27.60
N GLN A 682 -38.47 -14.67 28.30
CA GLN A 682 -38.39 -15.68 29.36
C GLN A 682 -37.94 -15.10 30.70
N TRP A 683 -37.91 -13.76 30.85
CA TRP A 683 -37.49 -13.11 32.09
C TRP A 683 -38.30 -13.60 33.30
N PRO A 684 -37.69 -13.90 34.46
CA PRO A 684 -36.28 -13.69 34.85
C PRO A 684 -35.30 -14.81 34.46
N ARG A 685 -35.72 -15.80 33.67
CA ARG A 685 -34.85 -16.91 33.27
C ARG A 685 -33.83 -16.49 32.22
N ASN A 686 -32.71 -17.19 32.25
CA ASN A 686 -31.61 -17.11 31.31
C ASN A 686 -32.02 -17.69 29.95
N VAL A 687 -31.78 -16.96 28.85
CA VAL A 687 -32.09 -17.42 27.49
C VAL A 687 -30.81 -17.82 26.76
N PRO A 688 -30.69 -19.06 26.25
CA PRO A 688 -29.55 -19.47 25.45
C PRO A 688 -29.55 -18.81 24.07
N GLN A 689 -28.41 -18.23 23.69
CA GLN A 689 -28.16 -17.61 22.39
C GLN A 689 -27.01 -18.32 21.69
N ARG A 690 -27.23 -18.83 20.48
CA ARG A 690 -26.14 -19.35 19.67
C ARG A 690 -25.40 -18.16 19.04
N VAL A 691 -24.08 -18.09 19.24
CA VAL A 691 -23.27 -16.92 18.82
C VAL A 691 -22.03 -17.29 18.02
N LEU A 692 -21.55 -16.38 17.17
CA LEU A 692 -20.16 -16.36 16.71
C LEU A 692 -19.48 -15.13 17.29
N VAL A 693 -18.26 -15.32 17.78
CA VAL A 693 -17.44 -14.28 18.36
C VAL A 693 -16.27 -14.02 17.42
N ASP A 694 -16.18 -12.78 16.96
CA ASP A 694 -15.11 -12.29 16.12
C ASP A 694 -14.31 -11.25 16.92
N GLY A 695 -13.09 -11.61 17.35
CA GLY A 695 -12.21 -10.76 18.13
C GLY A 695 -11.00 -11.54 18.66
N PRO A 696 -10.14 -10.94 19.50
CA PRO A 696 -10.27 -9.61 20.10
C PRO A 696 -9.96 -8.51 19.08
N TYR A 697 -10.62 -7.37 19.19
CA TYR A 697 -10.23 -6.13 18.53
C TYR A 697 -9.87 -5.06 19.58
N GLY A 698 -9.12 -4.05 19.16
CA GLY A 698 -8.54 -3.06 20.07
C GLY A 698 -7.29 -3.58 20.77
N HIS A 699 -6.81 -2.83 21.75
CA HIS A 699 -5.62 -3.17 22.54
C HIS A 699 -5.82 -2.77 24.00
N THR A 700 -5.26 -3.55 24.90
CA THR A 700 -5.26 -3.24 26.33
C THR A 700 -4.31 -2.08 26.59
N GLN A 701 -4.83 -1.02 27.19
CA GLN A 701 -4.04 0.13 27.63
C GLN A 701 -3.26 -0.25 28.89
N PRO A 702 -1.99 0.17 29.03
CA PRO A 702 -1.16 -0.19 30.16
C PRO A 702 -1.45 0.69 31.38
N LEU A 703 -2.71 0.81 31.77
CA LEU A 703 -3.18 1.72 32.83
C LEU A 703 -2.56 1.41 34.21
N HIS A 704 -2.17 0.15 34.44
CA HIS A 704 -1.50 -0.29 35.67
C HIS A 704 -0.07 0.27 35.82
N LEU A 705 0.51 0.86 34.77
CA LEU A 705 1.83 1.50 34.83
C LEU A 705 1.79 2.93 35.38
N PHE A 706 0.60 3.51 35.52
CA PHE A 706 0.43 4.85 36.05
C PHE A 706 0.20 4.80 37.56
N ASP A 707 0.72 5.80 38.26
CA ASP A 707 0.50 5.95 39.70
C ASP A 707 -0.98 6.23 39.99
N ASN A 708 -1.63 6.99 39.10
CA ASN A 708 -3.01 7.42 39.24
C ASN A 708 -3.80 7.24 37.94
N VAL A 709 -5.04 6.76 38.05
CA VAL A 709 -5.95 6.57 36.92
C VAL A 709 -7.27 7.28 37.21
N VAL A 710 -7.71 8.13 36.29
CA VAL A 710 -8.99 8.84 36.35
C VAL A 710 -9.83 8.46 35.14
N PHE A 711 -10.96 7.81 35.40
CA PHE A 711 -11.98 7.52 34.40
C PHE A 711 -13.05 8.61 34.41
N VAL A 712 -13.34 9.16 33.23
CA VAL A 712 -14.44 10.10 32.99
C VAL A 712 -15.40 9.42 32.02
N VAL A 713 -16.44 8.79 32.55
CA VAL A 713 -17.32 7.91 31.78
C VAL A 713 -18.78 8.36 31.79
N GLY A 714 -19.48 8.10 30.70
CA GLY A 714 -20.89 8.49 30.53
C GLY A 714 -21.77 7.34 30.00
N GLY A 715 -22.93 7.13 30.62
CA GLY A 715 -23.89 6.11 30.20
C GLY A 715 -23.30 4.70 30.26
N SER A 716 -23.42 3.94 29.17
CA SER A 716 -22.83 2.59 29.03
C SER A 716 -21.30 2.60 28.90
N GLY A 717 -20.64 3.77 28.84
CA GLY A 717 -19.19 3.89 28.85
C GLY A 717 -18.52 3.33 30.12
N ILE A 718 -19.29 3.05 31.18
CA ILE A 718 -18.84 2.35 32.39
C ILE A 718 -18.21 0.98 32.10
N VAL A 719 -18.55 0.36 30.96
CA VAL A 719 -17.93 -0.90 30.52
C VAL A 719 -16.41 -0.82 30.43
N VAL A 720 -15.85 0.37 30.10
CA VAL A 720 -14.40 0.55 30.01
C VAL A 720 -13.72 0.33 31.37
N PRO A 721 -14.00 1.09 32.43
CA PRO A 721 -13.39 0.83 33.74
C PRO A 721 -13.72 -0.56 34.29
N LEU A 722 -14.93 -1.09 34.05
CA LEU A 722 -15.28 -2.46 34.45
C LEU A 722 -14.28 -3.48 33.87
N SER A 723 -13.93 -3.34 32.60
CA SER A 723 -13.00 -4.23 31.91
C SER A 723 -11.62 -4.29 32.58
N TYR A 724 -11.20 -3.19 33.19
CA TYR A 724 -9.90 -3.06 33.85
C TYR A 724 -9.94 -3.29 35.37
N LEU A 725 -11.11 -3.42 36.00
CA LEU A 725 -11.25 -3.46 37.47
C LEU A 725 -10.31 -4.48 38.11
N GLN A 726 -10.32 -5.73 37.64
CA GLN A 726 -9.49 -6.80 38.20
C GLN A 726 -7.98 -6.49 38.15
N VAL A 727 -7.52 -5.79 37.11
CA VAL A 727 -6.11 -5.39 36.98
C VAL A 727 -5.80 -4.17 37.86
N LEU A 728 -6.75 -3.26 38.00
CA LEU A 728 -6.58 -1.99 38.72
C LEU A 728 -6.84 -2.08 40.23
N THR A 729 -7.44 -3.17 40.71
CA THR A 729 -7.60 -3.49 42.14
C THR A 729 -6.76 -4.69 42.59
N GLY A 730 -5.98 -5.27 41.66
CA GLY A 730 -5.11 -6.40 41.93
C GLY A 730 -3.76 -6.02 42.58
N PRO A 731 -2.80 -6.97 42.66
CA PRO A 731 -1.50 -6.74 43.32
C PRO A 731 -0.63 -5.65 42.69
N THR A 732 -0.78 -5.42 41.38
CA THR A 732 -0.04 -4.40 40.62
C THR A 732 -0.87 -3.13 40.42
N ALA A 733 -1.79 -2.86 41.33
CA ALA A 733 -2.72 -1.76 41.21
C ALA A 733 -2.04 -0.38 41.33
N PRO A 734 -2.54 0.63 40.60
CA PRO A 734 -2.21 2.03 40.84
C PRO A 734 -2.50 2.45 42.29
N ARG A 735 -1.83 3.51 42.74
CA ARG A 735 -2.07 4.12 44.07
C ARG A 735 -3.49 4.63 44.23
N SER A 736 -4.06 5.19 43.16
CA SER A 736 -5.42 5.72 43.15
C SER A 736 -6.09 5.46 41.81
N VAL A 737 -7.31 4.93 41.88
CA VAL A 737 -8.22 4.71 40.75
C VAL A 737 -9.52 5.45 41.06
N LYS A 738 -9.86 6.45 40.24
CA LYS A 738 -11.07 7.27 40.41
C LYS A 738 -11.98 7.10 39.22
N ILE A 739 -13.22 6.68 39.47
CA ILE A 739 -14.24 6.51 38.46
C ILE A 739 -15.28 7.61 38.64
N HIS A 740 -15.28 8.59 37.74
CA HIS A 740 -16.33 9.59 37.64
C HIS A 740 -17.33 9.14 36.57
N TRP A 741 -18.52 8.73 36.99
CA TRP A 741 -19.53 8.16 36.11
C TRP A 741 -20.79 9.02 36.04
N ALA A 742 -21.05 9.61 34.87
CA ALA A 742 -22.31 10.29 34.60
C ALA A 742 -23.36 9.34 34.04
N VAL A 743 -24.47 9.21 34.73
CA VAL A 743 -25.56 8.29 34.38
C VAL A 743 -26.91 9.00 34.49
N ARG A 744 -27.88 8.57 33.67
CA ARG A 744 -29.25 9.11 33.65
C ARG A 744 -30.21 8.26 34.46
N GLU A 745 -30.01 6.95 34.47
CA GLU A 745 -30.90 6.00 35.11
C GLU A 745 -30.26 5.48 36.43
N PRO A 746 -30.81 5.85 37.61
CA PRO A 746 -30.32 5.36 38.91
C PRO A 746 -30.31 3.83 39.01
N ALA A 747 -31.37 3.18 38.52
CA ALA A 747 -31.50 1.72 38.54
C ALA A 747 -30.38 1.01 37.78
N PHE A 748 -29.92 1.56 36.64
CA PHE A 748 -28.78 1.02 35.92
C PHE A 748 -27.48 1.15 36.70
N ALA A 749 -27.28 2.27 37.38
CA ALA A 749 -26.10 2.48 38.19
C ALA A 749 -26.05 1.52 39.39
N LEU A 750 -27.17 1.37 40.10
CA LEU A 750 -27.30 0.46 41.22
C LEU A 750 -27.09 -1.00 40.81
N ASP A 751 -27.65 -1.43 39.68
CA ASP A 751 -27.48 -2.77 39.13
C ASP A 751 -26.00 -3.07 38.83
N VAL A 752 -25.29 -2.16 38.16
CA VAL A 752 -23.85 -2.30 37.90
C VAL A 752 -23.03 -2.31 39.19
N LEU A 753 -23.35 -1.45 40.16
CA LEU A 753 -22.65 -1.40 41.44
C LEU A 753 -22.80 -2.71 42.24
N LYS A 754 -24.02 -3.26 42.29
CA LYS A 754 -24.35 -4.46 43.07
C LYS A 754 -23.88 -5.75 42.40
N THR A 755 -23.86 -5.80 41.07
CA THR A 755 -23.54 -7.04 40.34
C THR A 755 -22.10 -7.07 39.82
N ASP A 756 -21.62 -5.96 39.26
CA ASP A 756 -20.38 -5.93 38.47
C ASP A 756 -19.20 -5.33 39.26
N ILE A 757 -19.45 -4.40 40.19
CA ILE A 757 -18.41 -3.69 40.97
C ILE A 757 -18.34 -4.15 42.42
N ALA A 758 -19.32 -4.90 42.93
CA ALA A 758 -19.47 -5.19 44.35
C ALA A 758 -18.18 -5.68 45.04
N ASP A 759 -17.48 -6.62 44.41
CA ASP A 759 -16.22 -7.18 44.93
C ASP A 759 -15.09 -6.13 45.05
N ALA A 760 -15.13 -5.09 44.22
CA ALA A 760 -14.13 -4.05 44.15
C ALA A 760 -14.43 -2.84 45.05
N LEU A 761 -15.68 -2.63 45.49
CA LEU A 761 -16.09 -1.45 46.29
C LEU A 761 -15.37 -1.31 47.63
N GLY A 762 -14.74 -2.39 48.14
CA GLY A 762 -13.92 -2.37 49.36
C GLY A 762 -12.42 -2.08 49.13
N SER A 763 -11.99 -1.88 47.88
CA SER A 763 -10.57 -1.69 47.56
C SER A 763 -10.09 -0.31 48.04
N ALA A 764 -9.02 -0.26 48.83
CA ALA A 764 -8.52 0.98 49.43
C ALA A 764 -8.08 2.05 48.41
N ASN A 765 -7.74 1.64 47.19
CA ASN A 765 -7.29 2.51 46.11
C ASN A 765 -8.40 2.93 45.14
N LEU A 766 -9.63 2.44 45.30
CA LEU A 766 -10.75 2.71 44.39
C LEU A 766 -11.72 3.74 44.99
N SER A 767 -12.08 4.76 44.20
CA SER A 767 -13.10 5.74 44.54
C SER A 767 -14.04 5.93 43.37
N ILE A 768 -15.34 5.94 43.65
CA ILE A 768 -16.40 6.05 42.62
C ILE A 768 -17.29 7.23 42.95
N ASP A 769 -17.35 8.16 42.00
CA ASP A 769 -18.19 9.36 42.04
C ASP A 769 -19.26 9.24 40.95
N ILE A 770 -20.52 9.16 41.36
CA ILE A 770 -21.65 9.01 40.44
C ILE A 770 -22.36 10.35 40.28
N HIS A 771 -22.42 10.83 39.05
CA HIS A 771 -23.09 12.07 38.67
C HIS A 771 -24.47 11.73 38.06
N LEU A 772 -25.53 11.89 38.87
CA LEU A 772 -26.90 11.72 38.43
C LEU A 772 -27.36 12.96 37.64
N THR A 773 -27.57 12.76 36.34
CA THR A 773 -27.86 13.86 35.39
C THR A 773 -29.35 14.19 35.26
N THR A 774 -30.22 13.41 35.89
CA THR A 774 -31.67 13.58 35.98
C THR A 774 -32.06 13.94 37.42
N HIS A 775 -33.22 14.56 37.61
CA HIS A 775 -33.76 14.79 38.95
C HIS A 775 -34.29 13.47 39.51
N THR A 776 -33.50 12.85 40.38
CA THR A 776 -33.91 11.68 41.17
C THR A 776 -34.44 12.15 42.54
N PRO A 777 -35.66 11.77 42.94
CA PRO A 777 -36.21 12.06 44.27
C PRO A 777 -35.28 11.57 45.39
N GLN A 778 -35.28 12.26 46.54
CA GLN A 778 -34.37 11.95 47.65
C GLN A 778 -34.63 10.58 48.30
N ASP A 779 -35.85 10.08 48.16
CA ASP A 779 -36.27 8.80 48.74
C ASP A 779 -35.70 7.58 47.98
N GLU A 780 -35.26 7.74 46.73
CA GLU A 780 -34.59 6.68 45.94
C GLU A 780 -33.05 6.64 46.17
N LEU A 781 -32.52 7.50 47.05
CA LEU A 781 -31.09 7.62 47.33
C LEU A 781 -30.64 6.82 48.58
N SER A 782 -31.55 6.19 49.30
CA SER A 782 -31.25 5.39 50.51
C SER A 782 -30.59 4.03 50.22
N ASP A 783 -30.79 3.46 49.03
CA ASP A 783 -30.35 2.10 48.65
C ASP A 783 -28.92 2.03 48.08
N TRP A 784 -28.15 3.11 48.18
CA TRP A 784 -26.82 3.20 47.57
C TRP A 784 -25.69 2.75 48.52
N PRO A 785 -24.64 2.08 48.00
CA PRO A 785 -23.49 1.70 48.82
C PRO A 785 -22.80 2.93 49.43
N SER A 786 -22.46 2.87 50.72
CA SER A 786 -21.82 3.97 51.46
C SER A 786 -20.42 4.34 50.94
N GLN A 787 -19.79 3.44 50.17
CA GLN A 787 -18.48 3.62 49.55
C GLN A 787 -18.51 4.50 48.29
N VAL A 788 -19.69 4.86 47.80
CA VAL A 788 -19.89 5.63 46.57
C VAL A 788 -20.32 7.05 46.88
N THR A 789 -19.69 8.04 46.24
CA THR A 789 -20.09 9.44 46.38
C THR A 789 -21.12 9.81 45.32
N LEU A 790 -22.26 10.35 45.74
CA LEU A 790 -23.32 10.78 44.85
C LEU A 790 -23.30 12.29 44.64
N GLN A 791 -23.26 12.71 43.38
CA GLN A 791 -23.30 14.10 42.98
C GLN A 791 -24.47 14.34 42.02
N ARG A 792 -25.16 15.47 42.19
CA ARG A 792 -26.27 15.86 41.29
C ARG A 792 -25.75 16.78 40.19
N GLY A 793 -26.22 16.57 38.97
CA GLY A 793 -25.93 17.42 37.82
C GLY A 793 -24.99 16.80 36.80
N ARG A 794 -24.63 17.58 35.78
CA ARG A 794 -23.70 17.13 34.74
C ARG A 794 -22.28 17.13 35.28
N ILE A 795 -21.53 16.10 34.93
CA ILE A 795 -20.09 16.05 35.18
C ILE A 795 -19.39 17.17 34.40
N ASP A 796 -18.56 17.95 35.10
CA ASP A 796 -17.61 18.85 34.46
C ASP A 796 -16.28 18.10 34.29
N ALA A 797 -16.11 17.51 33.10
CA ALA A 797 -14.91 16.75 32.76
C ALA A 797 -13.63 17.60 32.89
N SER A 798 -13.71 18.93 32.70
CA SER A 798 -12.54 19.80 32.78
C SER A 798 -12.06 19.97 34.22
N SER A 799 -12.98 20.18 35.17
CA SER A 799 -12.60 20.28 36.58
C SER A 799 -12.15 18.94 37.15
N VAL A 800 -12.78 17.82 36.76
CA VAL A 800 -12.34 16.48 37.16
C VAL A 800 -10.88 16.23 36.76
N VAL A 801 -10.54 16.49 35.50
CA VAL A 801 -9.17 16.28 34.99
C VAL A 801 -8.18 17.23 35.68
N ARG A 802 -8.54 18.51 35.85
CA ARG A 802 -7.68 19.50 36.52
C ARG A 802 -7.41 19.14 37.98
N ASN A 803 -8.46 18.80 38.74
CA ASN A 803 -8.35 18.38 40.13
C ASN A 803 -7.54 17.08 40.27
N GLY A 804 -7.70 16.14 39.33
CA GLY A 804 -6.87 14.94 39.27
C GLY A 804 -5.39 15.26 39.08
N SER A 805 -5.09 16.19 38.18
CA SER A 805 -3.71 16.65 37.93
C SER A 805 -3.10 17.41 39.10
N GLU A 806 -3.87 18.24 39.80
CA GLU A 806 -3.37 19.02 40.95
C GLU A 806 -3.07 18.12 42.15
N LYS A 807 -3.90 17.09 42.39
CA LYS A 807 -3.72 16.14 43.50
C LYS A 807 -2.54 15.19 43.32
N THR A 808 -2.06 15.00 42.10
CA THR A 808 -1.01 14.03 41.77
C THR A 808 0.41 14.58 41.89
N ASN A 809 0.59 15.89 42.09
CA ASN A 809 1.84 16.56 42.47
C ASN A 809 3.15 15.96 41.88
N GLY A 810 3.20 15.75 40.57
CA GLY A 810 4.39 15.23 39.86
C GLY A 810 4.45 13.71 39.69
N GLU A 811 3.44 12.96 40.12
CA GLU A 811 3.19 11.56 39.79
C GLU A 811 2.59 11.41 38.37
N SER A 812 2.60 10.19 37.85
CA SER A 812 2.00 9.89 36.54
C SER A 812 0.47 9.76 36.64
N LEU A 813 -0.24 10.31 35.65
CA LEU A 813 -1.70 10.35 35.60
C LEU A 813 -2.22 9.87 34.23
N ALA A 814 -3.00 8.80 34.22
CA ALA A 814 -3.79 8.39 33.06
C ALA A 814 -5.21 8.94 33.16
N VAL A 815 -5.66 9.66 32.13
CA VAL A 815 -7.03 10.14 31.98
C VAL A 815 -7.70 9.34 30.89
N VAL A 816 -8.75 8.58 31.24
CA VAL A 816 -9.50 7.75 30.30
C VAL A 816 -10.91 8.31 30.15
N ALA A 817 -11.29 8.70 28.93
CA ALA A 817 -12.63 9.21 28.64
C ALA A 817 -13.42 8.24 27.75
N CYS A 818 -14.65 7.91 28.17
CA CYS A 818 -15.57 7.10 27.38
C CYS A 818 -17.02 7.55 27.60
N GLY A 819 -17.61 8.23 26.63
CA GLY A 819 -18.98 8.74 26.79
C GLY A 819 -19.42 9.70 25.68
N PRO A 820 -20.39 10.58 25.97
CA PRO A 820 -20.86 11.59 25.03
C PRO A 820 -19.72 12.45 24.47
N ALA A 821 -19.81 12.79 23.19
CA ALA A 821 -18.78 13.51 22.45
C ALA A 821 -18.26 14.78 23.15
N GLN A 822 -19.16 15.57 23.75
CA GLN A 822 -18.77 16.79 24.47
C GLN A 822 -17.88 16.49 25.69
N MET A 823 -18.21 15.45 26.46
CA MET A 823 -17.45 15.04 27.64
C MET A 823 -16.02 14.62 27.26
N ALA A 824 -15.89 13.81 26.21
CA ALA A 824 -14.59 13.37 25.71
C ALA A 824 -13.77 14.56 25.19
N ASP A 825 -14.39 15.47 24.43
CA ASP A 825 -13.73 16.69 23.93
C ASP A 825 -13.27 17.62 25.06
N ASP A 826 -14.06 17.78 26.12
CA ASP A 826 -13.72 18.62 27.27
C ASP A 826 -12.55 18.02 28.08
N ALA A 827 -12.55 16.69 28.28
CA ALA A 827 -11.42 15.97 28.89
C ALA A 827 -10.15 16.08 28.05
N ARG A 828 -10.23 15.78 26.75
CA ARG A 828 -9.13 15.89 25.77
C ARG A 828 -8.52 17.30 25.78
N LYS A 829 -9.37 18.33 25.68
CA LYS A 829 -8.94 19.73 25.69
C LYS A 829 -8.19 20.06 26.97
N THR A 830 -8.72 19.65 28.12
CA THR A 830 -8.10 19.94 29.41
C THR A 830 -6.74 19.28 29.54
N VAL A 831 -6.59 18.01 29.13
CA VAL A 831 -5.28 17.35 29.11
C VAL A 831 -4.31 18.07 28.17
N ALA A 832 -4.76 18.47 26.98
CA ALA A 832 -3.93 19.24 26.06
C ALA A 832 -3.48 20.58 26.65
N ASP A 833 -4.35 21.30 27.35
CA ASP A 833 -4.02 22.57 28.01
C ASP A 833 -3.04 22.37 29.18
N LEU A 834 -3.19 21.31 29.97
CA LEU A 834 -2.23 20.94 31.04
C LEU A 834 -0.84 20.62 30.46
N LEU A 835 -0.78 19.82 29.39
CA LEU A 835 0.47 19.51 28.68
C LEU A 835 1.13 20.78 28.11
N ARG A 836 0.35 21.74 27.59
CA ARG A 836 0.85 23.02 27.09
C ARG A 836 1.41 23.92 28.19
N ASN A 837 0.85 23.83 29.39
CA ASN A 837 1.27 24.57 30.57
C ASN A 837 2.43 23.89 31.32
N GLY A 838 3.02 22.82 30.75
CA GLY A 838 4.20 22.17 31.30
C GLY A 838 3.92 21.12 32.37
N VAL A 839 2.66 20.69 32.55
CA VAL A 839 2.35 19.51 33.37
C VAL A 839 2.88 18.29 32.62
N MET A 840 3.94 17.71 33.17
CA MET A 840 4.56 16.50 32.62
C MET A 840 3.88 15.26 33.23
N LYS A 841 3.90 14.13 32.51
CA LYS A 841 3.42 12.80 32.96
C LYS A 841 1.89 12.60 33.00
N ILE A 842 1.14 13.38 32.24
CA ILE A 842 -0.29 13.13 32.00
C ILE A 842 -0.50 12.52 30.62
N GLU A 843 -1.31 11.47 30.52
CA GLU A 843 -1.66 10.83 29.26
C GLU A 843 -3.18 10.73 29.09
N TYR A 844 -3.66 10.90 27.87
CA TYR A 844 -5.08 10.88 27.53
C TYR A 844 -5.40 9.66 26.67
N PHE A 845 -6.35 8.86 27.13
CA PHE A 845 -6.90 7.72 26.41
C PHE A 845 -8.37 7.98 26.13
N GLU A 846 -8.78 7.84 24.87
CA GLU A 846 -10.19 7.96 24.48
C GLU A 846 -10.69 6.65 23.93
N GLU A 847 -11.72 6.12 24.58
CA GLU A 847 -12.50 5.00 24.07
C GLU A 847 -13.81 5.57 23.54
N SER A 848 -13.95 5.62 22.22
CA SER A 848 -15.17 6.14 21.58
C SER A 848 -15.77 5.14 20.61
N PHE A 849 -17.06 4.94 20.77
CA PHE A 849 -17.86 4.00 19.99
C PHE A 849 -18.90 4.78 19.19
N GLN A 850 -18.46 5.34 18.05
CA GLN A 850 -19.30 6.19 17.18
C GLN A 850 -19.91 5.41 16.00
N TRP A 851 -20.47 4.23 16.27
CA TRP A 851 -21.16 3.45 15.22
C TRP A 851 -22.50 4.06 14.82
#